data_AF-A0A8X8BJ32-F1
#
_entry.id   AF-A0A8X8BJ32-F1
#
_cell.length_a   1.000
_cell.length_b   1.000
_cell.length_c   1.000
_cell.angle_alpha   90.00
_cell.angle_beta   90.00
_cell.angle_gamma   90.00
#
_symmetry.space_group_name_H-M   'P 1'
#
loop_
_entity.id
_entity.type
_entity.pdbx_description
1 polymer ?
#
loop_
_entity_poly.entity_id
_entity_poly.type
_entity_poly.pdbx_seq_one_letter_code
_entity_poly.pdbx_strand_id
1 'polypeptide(L)'
;MAAAALKSVCLSAFDYKTEKYVIAQNKRVGILYRVVQLAVLGYIVGWVFLTKKGYQETEESIQSTVITKLKGVTLTNSSDTGVRLWDVADYVVPPQSFSVKDALCNSKEDCTPGEAVIAGHGVKTGVCLKKDTNSTGTCEIFAWCPIERSGKPESNVLDTSDNSYLKSCQYDKFHSPYCPIFRLGDVVRWAGHDFQDMATEGGVIGIFIEWNCDLDKSASKCNPRYSFNRLDLKSSPMSVTSGYNFRYAKYYKNSKGEDYRTLIKVYGIRFDIMVNGKAGKFNIIPTVINIGSGLALMGAGAFFCDLVLLYMMKKSTVYRERKYESVAKGIMSHFHGSAQYVLGIDLGTTSVKAVLLESMSKKIASSETRPTKAEVLSDLGPQAKEQDVGRIVNALNECMAVLPKDQLQKVVRIGVSGQMHGVVFWNAEAICDWQSSGTSQIFKEKTTSNLITWQDGRCSAEFLASLPQPDSHLSLASGFGCASIFWILKNRPDVLKMFTSAGTIQDYLVAMLCNQERPLMSVQNAASWGYFNTQKRKWNLEILRNSDFPVYLLPEVVESGSIAGKTTREWHLVPVEVEVGVALGDFQCSVYSCMRDKTDAVLNIGTSAQLTFALPSTFQPPKTPDCSSPLSYFPYFDGSYLAVAASLNGGNVLAVFVEMLKNWINELGLEVNESSIYSLLSEAALNQSRSDLTIWPTIFGERHDTKRLGSVCNISTGNISLGHVGRALCHGVVQNLVAMLPPTLLLQSGVQRILGTGNALSRNEVLKQEIEKTFPLPVQYCNSVDSAVGVAMIFDDGVVATHLDQTVQ
;
A
#
# COMPACT_ATOMS: atom_id res chain seq x y z
N MET A 1 2.58 51.46 -3.79
CA MET A 1 1.89 50.49 -2.92
C MET A 1 2.76 49.30 -2.50
N ALA A 2 3.64 48.77 -3.37
CA ALA A 2 4.54 47.65 -3.03
C ALA A 2 5.50 47.88 -1.85
N ALA A 3 6.03 49.10 -1.68
CA ALA A 3 6.96 49.42 -0.59
C ALA A 3 6.30 49.48 0.81
N ALA A 4 4.99 49.74 0.88
CA ALA A 4 4.24 49.77 2.15
C ALA A 4 3.82 48.35 2.58
N ALA A 5 3.48 47.48 1.62
CA ALA A 5 3.17 46.09 1.87
C ALA A 5 4.39 45.30 2.38
N LEU A 6 5.58 45.51 1.77
CA LEU A 6 6.81 44.84 2.19
C LEU A 6 7.23 45.23 3.62
N LYS A 7 7.03 46.50 4.00
CA LYS A 7 7.33 47.01 5.34
C LYS A 7 6.41 46.43 6.40
N SER A 8 5.12 46.28 6.09
CA SER A 8 4.12 45.68 6.98
C SER A 8 4.37 44.18 7.19
N VAL A 9 4.77 43.45 6.15
CA VAL A 9 5.06 42.01 6.19
C VAL A 9 6.34 41.71 7.00
N CYS A 10 7.38 42.54 6.86
CA CYS A 10 8.60 42.40 7.67
C CYS A 10 8.39 42.75 9.16
N LEU A 11 7.44 43.63 9.49
CA LEU A 11 7.12 43.99 10.87
C LEU A 11 6.30 42.90 11.58
N SER A 12 5.34 42.26 10.90
CA SER A 12 4.52 41.19 11.49
C SER A 12 5.26 39.87 11.72
N ALA A 13 6.40 39.65 11.03
CA ALA A 13 7.24 38.47 11.23
C ALA A 13 7.88 38.39 12.63
N PHE A 14 7.90 39.50 13.37
CA PHE A 14 8.41 39.60 14.74
C PHE A 14 7.29 39.74 15.79
N ASP A 15 6.02 39.60 15.39
CA ASP A 15 4.90 39.60 16.33
C ASP A 15 4.91 38.31 17.15
N TYR A 16 5.20 38.42 18.45
CA TYR A 16 5.10 37.31 19.38
C TYR A 16 3.92 37.54 20.32
N LYS A 17 3.06 36.53 20.47
CA LYS A 17 1.89 36.59 21.36
C LYS A 17 2.34 36.33 22.78
N THR A 18 2.05 37.25 23.69
CA THR A 18 2.25 37.06 25.14
C THR A 18 0.95 36.61 25.80
N GLU A 19 1.03 35.63 26.70
CA GLU A 19 -0.14 35.23 27.48
C GLU A 19 -0.50 36.32 28.49
N LYS A 20 -1.68 36.93 28.30
CA LYS A 20 -2.26 37.85 29.28
C LYS A 20 -3.16 37.07 30.23
N TYR A 21 -2.77 36.97 31.50
CA TYR A 21 -3.59 36.32 32.53
C TYR A 21 -4.81 37.17 32.89
N VAL A 22 -6.01 36.70 32.54
CA VAL A 22 -7.28 37.32 32.91
C VAL A 22 -7.96 36.43 33.96
N ILE A 23 -7.91 36.83 35.23
CA ILE A 23 -8.58 36.09 36.31
C ILE A 23 -10.07 36.44 36.31
N ALA A 24 -10.90 35.54 35.79
CA ALA A 24 -12.35 35.67 35.84
C ALA A 24 -12.90 35.16 37.18
N GLN A 25 -13.28 36.07 38.08
CA GLN A 25 -13.93 35.73 39.36
C GLN A 25 -15.41 35.35 39.15
N ASN A 26 -15.68 34.14 38.66
CA ASN A 26 -17.04 33.63 38.48
C ASN A 26 -17.19 32.23 39.10
N LYS A 27 -17.97 32.13 40.19
CA LYS A 27 -18.21 30.88 40.91
C LYS A 27 -18.80 29.77 40.03
N ARG A 28 -19.68 30.10 39.08
CA ARG A 28 -20.32 29.09 38.20
C ARG A 28 -19.33 28.50 37.20
N VAL A 29 -18.50 29.34 36.60
CA VAL A 29 -17.46 28.91 35.64
C VAL A 29 -16.32 28.19 36.36
N GLY A 30 -15.98 28.64 37.57
CA GLY A 30 -15.02 27.93 38.43
C GLY A 30 -15.50 26.54 38.83
N ILE A 31 -16.78 26.38 39.18
CA ILE A 31 -17.37 25.05 39.46
C ILE A 31 -17.34 24.18 38.20
N LEU A 32 -17.74 24.72 37.04
CA LEU A 32 -17.70 24.00 35.76
C LEU A 32 -16.28 23.51 35.44
N TYR A 33 -15.27 24.37 35.60
CA TYR A 33 -13.88 24.02 35.39
C TYR A 33 -13.42 22.87 36.29
N ARG A 34 -13.78 22.90 37.59
CA ARG A 34 -13.46 21.81 38.53
C ARG A 34 -14.18 20.51 38.20
N VAL A 35 -15.43 20.57 37.74
CA VAL A 35 -16.18 19.38 37.29
C VAL A 35 -15.53 18.75 36.05
N VAL A 36 -15.15 19.57 35.06
CA VAL A 36 -14.44 19.08 33.87
C VAL A 36 -13.09 18.45 34.23
N GLN A 37 -12.32 19.08 35.12
CA GLN A 37 -11.06 18.51 35.61
C GLN A 37 -11.27 17.15 36.33
N LEU A 38 -12.29 17.04 37.18
CA LEU A 38 -12.62 15.80 37.87
C LEU A 38 -13.08 14.70 36.90
N ALA A 39 -13.85 15.05 35.86
CA ALA A 39 -14.28 14.10 34.82
C ALA A 39 -13.09 13.59 34.01
N VAL A 40 -12.17 14.47 33.60
CA VAL A 40 -10.94 14.09 32.88
C VAL A 40 -10.05 13.22 33.76
N LEU A 41 -9.86 13.57 35.03
CA LEU A 41 -9.10 12.76 35.97
C LEU A 41 -9.74 11.39 36.18
N GLY A 42 -11.07 11.33 36.34
CA GLY A 42 -11.82 10.09 36.45
C GLY A 42 -11.68 9.19 35.21
N TYR A 43 -11.68 9.78 34.01
CA TYR A 43 -11.43 9.07 32.76
C TYR A 43 -10.01 8.50 32.68
N ILE A 44 -8.99 9.31 32.97
CA ILE A 44 -7.59 8.88 32.91
C ILE A 44 -7.34 7.76 33.93
N VAL A 45 -7.72 7.97 35.19
CA VAL A 45 -7.47 6.97 36.25
C VAL A 45 -8.37 5.75 36.05
N GLY A 46 -9.67 5.93 35.85
CA GLY A 46 -10.64 4.84 35.77
C GLY A 46 -10.60 4.04 34.46
N TRP A 47 -10.65 4.74 33.33
CA TRP A 47 -10.72 4.06 32.04
C TRP A 47 -9.33 3.71 31.49
N VAL A 48 -8.42 4.69 31.41
CA VAL A 48 -7.12 4.50 30.77
C VAL A 48 -6.21 3.61 31.63
N PHE A 49 -6.03 3.93 32.91
CA PHE A 49 -5.13 3.17 33.79
C PHE A 49 -5.78 1.92 34.38
N LEU A 50 -6.97 1.99 34.98
CA LEU A 50 -7.56 0.82 35.64
C LEU A 50 -8.20 -0.18 34.66
N THR A 51 -8.92 0.29 33.64
CA THR A 51 -9.67 -0.61 32.74
C THR A 51 -8.83 -1.09 31.56
N LYS A 52 -8.16 -0.15 30.86
CA LYS A 52 -7.35 -0.46 29.68
C LYS A 52 -5.91 -0.81 29.99
N LYS A 53 -5.49 -0.69 31.26
CA LYS A 53 -4.11 -0.92 31.70
C LYS A 53 -3.09 -0.18 30.83
N GLY A 54 -3.33 1.09 30.50
CA GLY A 54 -2.45 1.91 29.65
C GLY A 54 -1.04 2.17 30.22
N TYR A 55 -0.72 1.59 31.38
CA TYR A 55 0.63 1.53 31.94
C TYR A 55 1.41 0.28 31.51
N GLN A 56 0.73 -0.70 30.90
CA GLN A 56 1.36 -1.92 30.38
C GLN A 56 1.60 -1.79 28.89
N GLU A 57 2.75 -2.30 28.46
CA GLU A 57 2.96 -2.69 27.07
C GLU A 57 2.37 -4.10 26.89
N THR A 58 1.50 -4.26 25.89
CA THR A 58 0.78 -5.51 25.65
C THR A 58 1.13 -6.09 24.29
N GLU A 59 1.47 -7.38 24.28
CA GLU A 59 1.68 -8.16 23.07
C GLU A 59 0.46 -9.04 22.80
N GLU A 60 -0.15 -8.91 21.62
CA GLU A 60 -1.43 -9.56 21.26
C GLU A 60 -1.29 -10.69 20.21
N SER A 61 -0.08 -10.95 19.70
CA SER A 61 0.16 -11.86 18.57
C SER A 61 1.09 -13.03 18.92
N ILE A 62 1.03 -13.53 20.15
CA ILE A 62 1.81 -14.72 20.53
C ILE A 62 1.10 -15.95 19.98
N GLN A 63 1.61 -16.47 18.85
CA GLN A 63 1.20 -17.75 18.28
C GLN A 63 2.19 -18.83 18.71
N SER A 64 1.68 -19.96 19.23
CA SER A 64 2.49 -21.09 19.68
C SER A 64 2.12 -22.35 18.90
N THR A 65 3.11 -23.21 18.67
CA THR A 65 2.93 -24.51 17.99
C THR A 65 2.79 -25.60 19.04
N VAL A 66 1.89 -26.57 18.80
CA VAL A 66 1.62 -27.68 19.72
C VAL A 66 2.03 -29.01 19.10
N ILE A 67 2.70 -29.84 19.89
CA ILE A 67 3.00 -31.23 19.56
C ILE A 67 2.04 -32.13 20.35
N THR A 68 1.44 -33.12 19.69
CA THR A 68 0.54 -34.07 20.33
C THR A 68 1.12 -35.48 20.33
N LYS A 69 1.01 -36.20 21.45
CA LYS A 69 1.34 -37.62 21.55
C LYS A 69 0.12 -38.41 22.00
N LEU A 70 -0.29 -39.39 21.20
CA LEU A 70 -1.35 -40.34 21.55
C LEU A 70 -0.79 -41.61 22.19
N LYS A 71 -1.49 -42.15 23.19
CA LYS A 71 -1.16 -43.42 23.86
C LYS A 71 -2.44 -44.18 24.21
N GLY A 72 -2.39 -45.50 24.16
CA GLY A 72 -3.45 -46.39 24.64
C GLY A 72 -4.12 -47.20 23.54
N VAL A 73 -5.17 -47.92 23.94
CA VAL A 73 -6.06 -48.69 23.06
C VAL A 73 -7.50 -48.33 23.38
N THR A 74 -8.39 -48.48 22.42
CA THR A 74 -9.83 -48.28 22.65
C THR A 74 -10.65 -49.33 21.94
N LEU A 75 -11.86 -49.57 22.44
CA LEU A 75 -12.79 -50.56 21.94
C LEU A 75 -14.05 -49.83 21.45
N THR A 76 -14.40 -50.01 20.18
CA THR A 76 -15.69 -49.55 19.65
C THR A 76 -16.61 -50.75 19.46
N ASN A 77 -17.90 -50.56 19.74
CA ASN A 77 -18.92 -51.57 19.50
C ASN A 77 -20.12 -50.88 18.84
N SER A 78 -20.13 -50.89 17.50
CA SER A 78 -21.16 -50.24 16.69
C SER A 78 -21.85 -51.24 15.76
N SER A 79 -23.08 -50.93 15.36
CA SER A 79 -23.91 -51.76 14.48
C SER A 79 -23.28 -52.03 13.11
N ASP A 80 -22.45 -51.12 12.59
CA ASP A 80 -21.84 -51.26 11.26
C ASP A 80 -20.50 -52.01 11.26
N THR A 81 -19.77 -52.00 12.38
CA THR A 81 -18.39 -52.54 12.44
C THR A 81 -18.19 -53.65 13.47
N GLY A 82 -19.18 -53.93 14.32
CA GLY A 82 -19.07 -54.85 15.45
C GLY A 82 -18.04 -54.39 16.50
N VAL A 83 -17.61 -55.33 17.34
CA VAL A 83 -16.58 -55.11 18.37
C VAL A 83 -15.21 -55.02 17.71
N ARG A 84 -14.56 -53.86 17.80
CA ARG A 84 -13.23 -53.61 17.23
C ARG A 84 -12.32 -52.93 18.23
N LEU A 85 -11.12 -53.50 18.39
CA LEU A 85 -10.03 -52.90 19.16
C LEU A 85 -9.19 -52.02 18.23
N TRP A 86 -8.82 -50.83 18.70
CA TRP A 86 -8.03 -49.84 17.99
C TRP A 86 -6.78 -49.51 18.80
N ASP A 87 -5.64 -49.40 18.12
CA ASP A 87 -4.39 -48.96 18.73
C ASP A 87 -3.93 -47.59 18.17
N VAL A 88 -2.80 -47.08 18.70
CA VAL A 88 -2.27 -45.76 18.33
C VAL A 88 -1.95 -45.66 16.82
N ALA A 89 -1.51 -46.75 16.19
CA ALA A 89 -1.15 -46.76 14.77
C ALA A 89 -2.39 -46.66 13.88
N ASP A 90 -3.56 -47.09 14.36
CA ASP A 90 -4.83 -46.93 13.65
C ASP A 90 -5.34 -45.47 13.66
N TYR A 91 -4.94 -44.66 14.65
CA TYR A 91 -5.41 -43.28 14.85
C TYR A 91 -4.51 -42.21 14.24
N VAL A 92 -3.23 -42.50 14.02
CA VAL A 92 -2.23 -41.51 13.60
C VAL A 92 -1.85 -41.75 12.14
N VAL A 93 -2.33 -40.88 11.24
CA VAL A 93 -1.96 -40.87 9.81
C VAL A 93 -1.36 -39.52 9.44
N PRO A 94 -0.06 -39.48 9.12
CA PRO A 94 0.41 -38.77 7.93
C PRO A 94 0.93 -39.76 6.86
N PRO A 95 1.01 -39.33 5.58
CA PRO A 95 1.48 -40.15 4.47
C PRO A 95 2.97 -40.52 4.64
N GLN A 96 3.31 -41.79 4.42
CA GLN A 96 4.68 -42.18 4.07
C GLN A 96 5.09 -41.42 2.80
N SER A 97 6.15 -40.61 2.88
CA SER A 97 6.72 -39.97 1.70
C SER A 97 7.75 -40.91 1.07
N PHE A 98 7.46 -41.39 -0.14
CA PHE A 98 8.40 -42.18 -0.94
C PHE A 98 9.54 -41.31 -1.54
N SER A 99 9.55 -40.00 -1.27
CA SER A 99 10.51 -39.05 -1.84
C SER A 99 11.51 -38.53 -0.79
N VAL A 100 12.06 -39.43 0.02
CA VAL A 100 13.19 -39.10 0.90
C VAL A 100 14.48 -39.25 0.10
N LYS A 101 15.21 -38.15 -0.13
CA LYS A 101 16.53 -38.18 -0.78
C LYS A 101 17.46 -39.09 0.04
N ASP A 102 18.31 -39.86 -0.63
CA ASP A 102 19.28 -40.80 -0.01
C ASP A 102 18.68 -42.06 0.67
N ALA A 103 17.37 -42.28 0.53
CA ALA A 103 16.69 -43.48 1.01
C ALA A 103 16.44 -44.53 -0.08
N LEU A 104 16.91 -44.34 -1.31
CA LEU A 104 16.65 -45.27 -2.41
C LEU A 104 17.46 -46.56 -2.26
N CYS A 105 16.85 -47.70 -2.60
CA CYS A 105 17.49 -49.01 -2.55
C CYS A 105 17.09 -49.91 -3.71
N ASN A 106 18.03 -50.70 -4.20
CA ASN A 106 17.81 -51.75 -5.18
C ASN A 106 17.96 -53.14 -4.55
N SER A 107 18.62 -53.28 -3.42
CA SER A 107 18.64 -54.53 -2.67
C SER A 107 18.78 -54.27 -1.18
N LYS A 108 18.80 -55.33 -0.36
CA LYS A 108 18.87 -55.22 1.10
C LYS A 108 20.20 -54.61 1.55
N GLU A 109 21.25 -54.81 0.77
CA GLU A 109 22.62 -54.35 1.03
C GLU A 109 22.76 -52.82 0.94
N ASP A 110 21.88 -52.14 0.21
CA ASP A 110 21.86 -50.67 0.11
C ASP A 110 21.29 -50.01 1.39
N CYS A 111 20.67 -50.80 2.27
CA CYS A 111 20.04 -50.35 3.50
C CYS A 111 20.82 -50.77 4.74
N THR A 112 22.06 -50.34 4.91
CA THR A 112 22.90 -50.73 6.06
C THR A 112 22.21 -50.38 7.39
N PRO A 113 21.91 -51.37 8.26
CA PRO A 113 21.24 -51.10 9.54
C PRO A 113 22.04 -50.12 10.42
N GLY A 114 21.38 -49.10 10.93
CA GLY A 114 22.00 -48.08 11.79
C GLY A 114 22.69 -46.93 11.05
N GLU A 115 22.77 -46.99 9.71
CA GLU A 115 23.25 -45.89 8.88
C GLU A 115 22.25 -44.73 8.90
N ALA A 116 22.74 -43.52 9.17
CA ALA A 116 21.88 -42.33 9.26
C ALA A 116 21.46 -41.84 7.86
N VAL A 117 20.17 -41.55 7.69
CA VAL A 117 19.63 -40.91 6.48
C VAL A 117 19.31 -39.46 6.79
N ILE A 118 20.13 -38.54 6.29
CA ILE A 118 20.06 -37.12 6.65
C ILE A 118 18.73 -36.49 6.22
N ALA A 119 18.25 -36.78 5.00
CA ALA A 119 16.98 -36.22 4.52
C ALA A 119 15.74 -36.84 5.18
N GLY A 120 15.86 -38.03 5.78
CA GLY A 120 14.80 -38.74 6.49
C GLY A 120 14.82 -38.53 8.01
N HIS A 121 15.83 -37.84 8.54
CA HIS A 121 16.04 -37.58 9.97
C HIS A 121 15.92 -38.83 10.85
N GLY A 122 16.52 -39.94 10.41
CA GLY A 122 16.44 -41.24 11.08
C GLY A 122 17.55 -42.20 10.67
N VAL A 123 17.44 -43.45 11.09
CA VAL A 123 18.41 -44.53 10.75
C VAL A 123 17.75 -45.62 9.93
N LYS A 124 18.47 -46.17 8.95
CA LYS A 124 17.99 -47.30 8.14
C LYS A 124 17.83 -48.54 9.02
N THR A 125 16.76 -49.31 8.82
CA THR A 125 16.47 -50.52 9.62
C THR A 125 17.13 -51.79 9.08
N GLY A 126 17.60 -51.80 7.84
CA GLY A 126 18.02 -53.03 7.16
C GLY A 126 17.05 -53.56 6.11
N VAL A 127 15.92 -52.88 5.89
CA VAL A 127 14.84 -53.37 5.02
C VAL A 127 14.69 -52.45 3.81
N CYS A 128 14.78 -53.03 2.60
CA CYS A 128 14.48 -52.34 1.35
C CYS A 128 13.04 -52.63 0.92
N LEU A 129 12.18 -51.62 0.92
CA LEU A 129 10.76 -51.74 0.55
C LEU A 129 10.61 -51.48 -0.96
N LYS A 130 10.24 -52.52 -1.71
CA LYS A 130 10.02 -52.46 -3.15
C LYS A 130 8.56 -52.71 -3.50
N LYS A 131 8.10 -52.06 -4.58
CA LYS A 131 6.74 -52.24 -5.10
C LYS A 131 6.63 -53.51 -5.97
N ASP A 132 7.66 -53.79 -6.76
CA ASP A 132 7.86 -54.98 -7.61
C ASP A 132 9.34 -55.42 -7.61
N THR A 133 9.66 -56.68 -7.97
CA THR A 133 11.04 -57.23 -7.97
C THR A 133 12.03 -56.44 -8.82
N ASN A 134 11.56 -55.81 -9.91
CA ASN A 134 12.38 -54.99 -10.82
C ASN A 134 12.26 -53.47 -10.59
N SER A 135 11.60 -53.03 -9.51
CA SER A 135 11.46 -51.60 -9.18
C SER A 135 12.57 -51.13 -8.22
N THR A 136 12.97 -49.86 -8.36
CA THR A 136 13.73 -49.12 -7.35
C THR A 136 12.87 -48.97 -6.11
N GLY A 137 13.36 -49.47 -4.98
CA GLY A 137 12.70 -49.39 -3.68
C GLY A 137 13.20 -48.23 -2.84
N THR A 138 12.70 -48.16 -1.61
CA THR A 138 13.12 -47.20 -0.60
C THR A 138 13.43 -47.95 0.71
N CYS A 139 14.55 -47.63 1.35
CA CYS A 139 14.90 -48.14 2.65
C CYS A 139 13.86 -47.72 3.68
N GLU A 140 13.46 -48.66 4.53
CA GLU A 140 12.70 -48.35 5.73
C GLU A 140 13.61 -47.61 6.73
N ILE A 141 13.12 -46.47 7.21
CA ILE A 141 13.86 -45.57 8.09
C ILE A 141 13.07 -45.43 9.39
N PHE A 142 13.76 -45.64 10.51
CA PHE A 142 13.24 -45.33 11.83
C PHE A 142 13.52 -43.86 12.15
N ALA A 143 12.47 -43.02 12.10
CA ALA A 143 12.53 -41.58 12.34
C ALA A 143 11.37 -41.11 13.23
N TRP A 144 11.48 -39.89 13.76
CA TRP A 144 10.44 -39.26 14.58
C TRP A 144 9.44 -38.50 13.68
N CYS A 145 8.14 -38.60 13.97
CA CYS A 145 7.09 -37.85 13.26
C CYS A 145 6.22 -37.06 14.26
N PRO A 146 6.06 -35.72 14.12
CA PRO A 146 6.62 -34.84 13.09
C PRO A 146 8.10 -34.46 13.33
N ILE A 147 8.77 -34.03 12.26
CA ILE A 147 10.18 -33.61 12.27
C ILE A 147 10.22 -32.12 12.61
N GLU A 148 10.39 -31.82 13.89
CA GLU A 148 10.60 -30.45 14.38
C GLU A 148 12.01 -29.96 14.01
N ARG A 149 12.11 -28.73 13.50
CA ARG A 149 13.40 -28.09 13.21
C ARG A 149 13.98 -27.40 14.44
N SER A 150 15.30 -27.27 14.38
CA SER A 150 16.25 -26.98 15.45
C SER A 150 15.95 -25.74 16.30
N GLY A 151 15.33 -26.02 17.42
CA GLY A 151 15.45 -25.37 18.72
C GLY A 151 14.82 -26.35 19.70
N LYS A 152 15.37 -26.57 20.91
CA LYS A 152 14.57 -27.27 21.94
C LYS A 152 13.34 -26.37 22.15
N PRO A 153 12.11 -26.81 21.83
CA PRO A 153 10.95 -26.02 22.19
C PRO A 153 10.99 -25.91 23.71
N GLU A 154 11.01 -24.70 24.26
CA GLU A 154 10.72 -24.55 25.67
C GLU A 154 9.32 -25.12 25.89
N SER A 155 9.23 -26.12 26.76
CA SER A 155 8.00 -26.84 27.02
C SER A 155 6.94 -25.84 27.50
N ASN A 156 5.76 -25.86 26.88
CA ASN A 156 4.59 -25.10 27.34
C ASN A 156 3.93 -25.72 28.58
N VAL A 157 4.45 -26.85 29.07
CA VAL A 157 4.08 -27.43 30.36
C VAL A 157 4.72 -26.62 31.47
N LEU A 158 3.91 -26.27 32.49
CA LEU A 158 4.38 -25.61 33.71
C LEU A 158 5.62 -26.31 34.26
N ASP A 159 6.68 -25.55 34.53
CA ASP A 159 7.88 -26.08 35.18
C ASP A 159 7.51 -26.47 36.61
N THR A 160 7.43 -27.77 36.89
CA THR A 160 7.04 -28.30 38.20
C THR A 160 8.26 -28.87 38.91
N SER A 161 8.32 -28.69 40.23
CA SER A 161 9.31 -29.35 41.07
C SER A 161 9.03 -30.85 41.29
N ASP A 162 7.90 -31.36 40.77
CA ASP A 162 7.45 -32.74 40.91
C ASP A 162 7.54 -33.49 39.57
N ASN A 163 8.63 -34.26 39.41
CA ASN A 163 8.88 -35.12 38.25
C ASN A 163 7.81 -36.21 38.03
N SER A 164 6.87 -36.40 38.96
CA SER A 164 5.74 -37.34 38.85
C SER A 164 4.45 -36.69 38.36
N TYR A 165 4.36 -35.35 38.32
CA TYR A 165 3.15 -34.61 37.94
C TYR A 165 2.59 -35.05 36.58
N LEU A 166 3.42 -35.07 35.53
CA LEU A 166 3.01 -35.49 34.19
C LEU A 166 2.75 -37.00 34.05
N LYS A 167 3.03 -37.82 35.07
CA LYS A 167 2.74 -39.25 35.05
C LYS A 167 1.33 -39.57 35.56
N SER A 168 0.77 -38.70 36.40
CA SER A 168 -0.51 -38.94 37.10
C SER A 168 -1.56 -37.87 36.85
N CYS A 169 -1.20 -36.69 36.33
CA CYS A 169 -2.17 -35.63 36.13
C CYS A 169 -3.18 -35.98 35.03
N GLN A 170 -4.41 -35.55 35.24
CA GLN A 170 -5.46 -35.50 34.22
C GLN A 170 -6.01 -34.07 34.20
N TYR A 171 -6.27 -33.54 33.01
CA TYR A 171 -6.81 -32.20 32.86
C TYR A 171 -8.17 -32.09 33.58
N ASP A 172 -8.28 -31.08 34.44
CA ASP A 172 -9.53 -30.65 35.06
C ASP A 172 -9.56 -29.12 35.12
N LYS A 173 -10.71 -28.53 34.75
CA LYS A 173 -10.86 -27.08 34.63
C LYS A 173 -10.59 -26.32 35.93
N PHE A 174 -10.85 -26.93 37.08
CA PHE A 174 -10.78 -26.26 38.38
C PHE A 174 -9.60 -26.75 39.23
N HIS A 175 -9.32 -28.04 39.21
CA HIS A 175 -8.32 -28.66 40.09
C HIS A 175 -6.94 -28.77 39.42
N SER A 176 -6.90 -28.96 38.10
CA SER A 176 -5.66 -29.24 37.34
C SER A 176 -5.62 -28.52 35.99
N PRO A 177 -5.74 -27.17 35.94
CA PRO A 177 -5.87 -26.42 34.68
C PRO A 177 -4.60 -26.44 33.82
N TYR A 178 -3.43 -26.73 34.41
CA TYR A 178 -2.13 -26.80 33.71
C TYR A 178 -1.80 -28.19 33.17
N CYS A 179 -2.59 -29.22 33.47
CA CYS A 179 -2.27 -30.57 33.02
C CYS A 179 -2.61 -30.73 31.53
N PRO A 180 -1.65 -31.09 30.66
CA PRO A 180 -1.89 -31.22 29.22
C PRO A 180 -2.39 -32.63 28.81
N ILE A 181 -2.86 -33.43 29.77
CA ILE A 181 -3.28 -34.83 29.54
C ILE A 181 -4.80 -34.90 29.49
N PHE A 182 -5.32 -35.16 28.30
CA PHE A 182 -6.75 -35.21 28.03
C PHE A 182 -7.16 -36.62 27.65
N ARG A 183 -8.35 -37.04 28.11
CA ARG A 183 -8.99 -38.25 27.60
C ARG A 183 -9.81 -37.87 26.37
N LEU A 184 -9.60 -38.56 25.25
CA LEU A 184 -10.26 -38.24 23.97
C LEU A 184 -11.79 -38.20 24.08
N GLY A 185 -12.39 -39.14 24.82
CA GLY A 185 -13.83 -39.17 25.04
C GLY A 185 -14.35 -37.96 25.83
N ASP A 186 -13.56 -37.39 26.74
CA ASP A 186 -13.95 -36.19 27.49
C ASP A 186 -13.85 -34.93 26.62
N VAL A 187 -12.85 -34.85 25.73
CA VAL A 187 -12.72 -33.76 24.75
C VAL A 187 -13.92 -33.70 23.82
N VAL A 188 -14.33 -34.85 23.27
CA VAL A 188 -15.52 -34.93 22.40
C VAL A 188 -16.81 -34.60 23.16
N ARG A 189 -16.90 -35.05 24.42
CA ARG A 189 -18.05 -34.70 25.29
C ARG A 189 -18.09 -33.21 25.62
N TRP A 190 -16.96 -32.56 25.88
CA TRP A 190 -16.91 -31.11 26.13
C TRP A 190 -17.24 -30.29 24.89
N ALA A 191 -17.00 -30.83 23.70
CA ALA A 191 -17.49 -30.27 22.44
C ALA A 191 -18.99 -30.55 22.18
N GLY A 192 -19.69 -31.26 23.08
CA GLY A 192 -21.12 -31.52 23.00
C GLY A 192 -21.54 -32.74 22.17
N HIS A 193 -20.63 -33.69 21.93
CA HIS A 193 -20.88 -34.86 21.07
C HIS A 193 -20.54 -36.20 21.76
N ASP A 194 -21.06 -37.30 21.21
CA ASP A 194 -20.69 -38.66 21.62
C ASP A 194 -19.45 -39.16 20.86
N PHE A 195 -18.56 -39.86 21.57
CA PHE A 195 -17.31 -40.33 21.00
C PHE A 195 -17.50 -41.52 20.04
N GLN A 196 -18.44 -42.42 20.31
CA GLN A 196 -18.68 -43.60 19.47
C GLN A 196 -19.21 -43.19 18.10
N ASP A 197 -20.17 -42.27 18.08
CA ASP A 197 -20.73 -41.72 16.83
C ASP A 197 -19.66 -40.96 16.03
N MET A 198 -18.83 -40.17 16.72
CA MET A 198 -17.77 -39.42 16.05
C MET A 198 -16.64 -40.32 15.52
N ALA A 199 -16.36 -41.44 16.19
CA ALA A 199 -15.36 -42.40 15.76
C ALA A 199 -15.76 -43.14 14.47
N THR A 200 -17.05 -43.31 14.21
CA THR A 200 -17.57 -43.97 13.00
C THR A 200 -17.83 -42.98 11.87
N GLU A 201 -18.40 -41.81 12.16
CA GLU A 201 -18.76 -40.79 11.16
C GLU A 201 -17.58 -39.86 10.78
N GLY A 202 -16.58 -39.76 11.65
CA GLY A 202 -15.51 -38.78 11.55
C GLY A 202 -15.97 -37.37 11.94
N GLY A 203 -15.00 -36.49 12.25
CA GLY A 203 -15.31 -35.13 12.71
C GLY A 203 -14.05 -34.29 12.93
N VAL A 204 -14.23 -32.96 13.01
CA VAL A 204 -13.15 -32.03 13.31
C VAL A 204 -13.47 -31.30 14.62
N ILE A 205 -12.58 -31.41 15.60
CA ILE A 205 -12.71 -30.77 16.91
C ILE A 205 -11.62 -29.72 17.06
N GLY A 206 -12.04 -28.47 17.27
CA GLY A 206 -11.17 -27.36 17.64
C GLY A 206 -10.93 -27.33 19.15
N ILE A 207 -9.67 -27.29 19.56
CA ILE A 207 -9.23 -27.09 20.94
C ILE A 207 -8.58 -25.71 21.00
N PHE A 208 -9.22 -24.74 21.65
CA PHE A 208 -8.71 -23.38 21.78
C PHE A 208 -8.14 -23.17 23.18
N ILE A 209 -6.88 -22.75 23.25
CA ILE A 209 -6.15 -22.47 24.49
C ILE A 209 -5.82 -20.99 24.54
N GLU A 210 -6.47 -20.23 25.41
CA GLU A 210 -6.25 -18.80 25.58
C GLU A 210 -5.42 -18.50 26.83
N TRP A 211 -4.36 -17.73 26.66
CA TRP A 211 -3.54 -17.18 27.74
C TRP A 211 -3.73 -15.67 27.81
N ASN A 212 -4.10 -15.16 28.99
CA ASN A 212 -4.20 -13.73 29.26
C ASN A 212 -3.38 -13.40 30.52
N CYS A 213 -2.09 -13.18 30.31
CA CYS A 213 -1.12 -13.01 31.38
C CYS A 213 -0.92 -11.54 31.75
N ASP A 214 -1.01 -11.28 33.04
CA ASP A 214 -0.59 -10.02 33.66
C ASP A 214 0.78 -10.23 34.29
N LEU A 215 1.84 -9.85 33.56
CA LEU A 215 3.23 -10.12 33.94
C LEU A 215 3.74 -9.26 35.10
N ASP A 216 2.91 -8.32 35.60
CA ASP A 216 3.17 -7.58 36.83
C ASP A 216 2.76 -8.38 38.09
N LYS A 217 2.11 -9.54 37.90
CA LYS A 217 1.72 -10.47 38.97
C LYS A 217 2.56 -11.75 38.85
N SER A 218 2.54 -12.55 39.92
CA SER A 218 3.20 -13.87 39.91
C SER A 218 2.69 -14.73 38.74
N ALA A 219 3.61 -15.46 38.11
CA ALA A 219 3.33 -16.37 37.00
C ALA A 219 2.24 -17.40 37.34
N SER A 220 2.08 -17.75 38.62
CA SER A 220 1.01 -18.66 39.10
C SER A 220 -0.41 -18.15 38.89
N LYS A 221 -0.59 -16.86 38.53
CA LYS A 221 -1.90 -16.28 38.21
C LYS A 221 -2.21 -16.27 36.72
N CYS A 222 -1.28 -16.65 35.84
CA CYS A 222 -1.57 -16.80 34.42
C CYS A 222 -2.02 -18.22 34.09
N ASN A 223 -3.31 -18.48 34.23
CA ASN A 223 -3.88 -19.80 33.94
C ASN A 223 -4.39 -19.89 32.49
N PRO A 224 -4.19 -21.02 31.80
CA PRO A 224 -4.78 -21.25 30.47
C PRO A 224 -6.30 -21.40 30.55
N ARG A 225 -7.00 -20.94 29.52
CA ARG A 225 -8.45 -21.16 29.34
C ARG A 225 -8.69 -22.04 28.12
N TYR A 226 -9.27 -23.21 28.35
CA TYR A 226 -9.59 -24.15 27.27
C TYR A 226 -11.06 -24.03 26.84
N SER A 227 -11.29 -24.10 25.54
CA SER A 227 -12.62 -24.32 24.96
C SER A 227 -12.56 -25.35 23.83
N PHE A 228 -13.66 -26.08 23.64
CA PHE A 228 -13.75 -27.24 22.75
C PHE A 228 -14.99 -27.09 21.88
N ASN A 229 -14.83 -27.06 20.56
CA ASN A 229 -15.93 -26.90 19.62
C ASN A 229 -15.79 -27.86 18.44
N ARG A 230 -16.91 -28.31 17.88
CA ARG A 230 -16.92 -29.00 16.58
C ARG A 230 -16.82 -27.98 15.44
N LEU A 231 -15.89 -28.19 14.51
CA LEU A 231 -15.58 -27.25 13.42
C LEU A 231 -16.22 -27.65 12.08
N ASP A 232 -16.63 -28.90 11.90
CA ASP A 232 -17.28 -29.35 10.67
C ASP A 232 -18.79 -29.10 10.66
N LEU A 233 -19.30 -28.60 9.53
CA LEU A 233 -20.71 -28.29 9.30
C LEU A 233 -21.54 -29.57 9.12
N LYS A 234 -22.39 -29.93 10.09
CA LYS A 234 -23.53 -30.85 9.88
C LYS A 234 -24.72 -30.09 9.27
N SER A 235 -24.54 -29.40 8.15
CA SER A 235 -25.65 -28.75 7.44
C SER A 235 -26.15 -29.61 6.28
N SER A 236 -27.38 -30.11 6.46
CA SER A 236 -28.23 -30.86 5.54
C SER A 236 -28.10 -32.39 5.59
N PRO A 237 -29.22 -33.14 5.76
CA PRO A 237 -29.26 -34.61 5.75
C PRO A 237 -28.95 -35.23 4.36
N MET A 238 -28.57 -34.41 3.38
CA MET A 238 -28.21 -34.79 2.01
C MET A 238 -26.72 -34.52 1.67
N SER A 239 -25.88 -34.16 2.64
CA SER A 239 -24.44 -34.03 2.40
C SER A 239 -23.75 -35.40 2.42
N VAL A 240 -23.25 -35.86 1.27
CA VAL A 240 -22.47 -37.10 1.11
C VAL A 240 -21.08 -37.02 1.80
N THR A 241 -20.77 -35.87 2.42
CA THR A 241 -19.50 -35.53 3.04
C THR A 241 -19.69 -34.81 4.38
N SER A 242 -20.40 -35.43 5.34
CA SER A 242 -20.32 -35.04 6.75
C SER A 242 -19.12 -35.72 7.43
N GLY A 243 -18.38 -34.99 8.27
CA GLY A 243 -17.25 -35.54 9.04
C GLY A 243 -15.91 -35.57 8.31
N TYR A 244 -14.81 -35.70 9.06
CA TYR A 244 -13.45 -35.82 8.51
C TYR A 244 -13.23 -37.23 7.95
N ASN A 245 -13.23 -37.35 6.64
CA ASN A 245 -13.06 -38.61 5.94
C ASN A 245 -12.24 -38.44 4.66
N PHE A 246 -11.47 -39.45 4.28
CA PHE A 246 -10.67 -39.46 3.06
C PHE A 246 -10.75 -40.81 2.35
N ARG A 247 -10.55 -40.79 1.04
CA ARG A 247 -10.57 -42.00 0.20
C ARG A 247 -9.19 -42.18 -0.42
N TYR A 248 -8.68 -43.39 -0.38
CA TYR A 248 -7.48 -43.77 -1.13
C TYR A 248 -7.67 -45.16 -1.72
N ALA A 249 -7.04 -45.42 -2.87
CA ALA A 249 -7.11 -46.70 -3.54
C ALA A 249 -5.79 -47.46 -3.36
N LYS A 250 -5.87 -48.72 -2.94
CA LYS A 250 -4.76 -49.66 -3.04
C LYS A 250 -4.92 -50.44 -4.34
N TYR A 251 -3.91 -50.40 -5.19
CA TYR A 251 -3.87 -51.11 -6.46
C TYR A 251 -3.09 -52.41 -6.27
N TYR A 252 -3.59 -53.47 -6.87
CA TYR A 252 -3.03 -54.80 -6.80
C TYR A 252 -3.07 -55.42 -8.20
N LYS A 253 -2.17 -56.37 -8.46
CA LYS A 253 -2.22 -57.22 -9.64
C LYS A 253 -2.49 -58.64 -9.21
N ASN A 254 -3.43 -59.29 -9.89
CA ASN A 254 -3.68 -60.71 -9.64
C ASN A 254 -2.60 -61.57 -10.30
N SER A 255 -2.60 -62.87 -10.00
CA SER A 255 -1.63 -63.84 -10.54
C SER A 255 -1.71 -64.02 -12.07
N LYS A 256 -2.74 -63.48 -12.73
CA LYS A 256 -2.89 -63.43 -14.20
C LYS A 256 -2.46 -62.09 -14.81
N GLY A 257 -1.97 -61.15 -13.99
CA GLY A 257 -1.50 -59.83 -14.44
C GLY A 257 -2.60 -58.79 -14.63
N GLU A 258 -3.85 -59.08 -14.22
CA GLU A 258 -4.97 -58.14 -14.31
C GLU A 258 -4.94 -57.17 -13.11
N ASP A 259 -5.08 -55.87 -13.40
CA ASP A 259 -5.11 -54.82 -12.40
C ASP A 259 -6.45 -54.76 -11.67
N TYR A 260 -6.43 -54.84 -10.34
CA TYR A 260 -7.59 -54.56 -9.49
C TYR A 260 -7.28 -53.48 -8.47
N ARG A 261 -8.28 -52.69 -8.09
CA ARG A 261 -8.14 -51.65 -7.06
C ARG A 261 -9.15 -51.85 -5.93
N THR A 262 -8.68 -51.75 -4.70
CA THR A 262 -9.52 -51.61 -3.52
C THR A 262 -9.60 -50.14 -3.16
N LEU A 263 -10.79 -49.56 -3.29
CA LEU A 263 -11.04 -48.22 -2.80
C LEU A 263 -11.34 -48.30 -1.30
N ILE A 264 -10.51 -47.65 -0.49
CA ILE A 264 -10.63 -47.58 0.96
C ILE A 264 -11.16 -46.18 1.30
N LYS A 265 -12.29 -46.12 2.00
CA LYS A 265 -12.82 -44.88 2.62
C LYS A 265 -12.57 -44.96 4.12
N VAL A 266 -11.84 -44.00 4.66
CA VAL A 266 -11.50 -43.92 6.09
C VAL A 266 -12.19 -42.71 6.68
N TYR A 267 -12.73 -42.87 7.88
CA TYR A 267 -13.29 -41.82 8.72
C TYR A 267 -12.37 -41.66 9.92
N GLY A 268 -12.17 -40.41 10.37
CA GLY A 268 -11.28 -40.13 11.49
C GLY A 268 -11.70 -38.88 12.25
N ILE A 269 -11.12 -38.70 13.43
CA ILE A 269 -11.32 -37.51 14.25
C ILE A 269 -10.06 -36.66 14.13
N ARG A 270 -10.20 -35.45 13.61
CA ARG A 270 -9.11 -34.47 13.53
C ARG A 270 -9.23 -33.49 14.69
N PHE A 271 -8.15 -33.27 15.41
CA PHE A 271 -8.05 -32.23 16.44
C PHE A 271 -7.23 -31.07 15.90
N ASP A 272 -7.84 -29.89 15.82
CA ASP A 272 -7.14 -28.64 15.48
C ASP A 272 -6.91 -27.86 16.77
N ILE A 273 -5.65 -27.73 17.20
CA ILE A 273 -5.28 -27.05 18.44
C ILE A 273 -4.80 -25.65 18.11
N MET A 274 -5.44 -24.64 18.69
CA MET A 274 -5.15 -23.22 18.48
C MET A 274 -4.76 -22.59 19.82
N VAL A 275 -3.56 -22.03 19.90
CA VAL A 275 -3.05 -21.38 21.12
C VAL A 275 -2.87 -19.90 20.86
N ASN A 276 -3.60 -19.07 21.61
CA ASN A 276 -3.51 -17.62 21.53
C ASN A 276 -3.03 -17.05 22.86
N GLY A 277 -1.98 -16.24 22.83
CA GLY A 277 -1.44 -15.55 24.01
C GLY A 277 -1.56 -14.04 23.92
N LYS A 278 -2.04 -13.44 25.02
CA LYS A 278 -1.95 -12.02 25.30
C LYS A 278 -1.20 -11.83 26.62
N ALA A 279 -0.13 -11.03 26.60
CA ALA A 279 0.65 -10.73 27.80
C ALA A 279 0.86 -9.22 27.93
N GLY A 280 0.72 -8.69 29.13
CA GLY A 280 0.98 -7.28 29.45
C GLY A 280 1.99 -7.13 30.58
N LYS A 281 2.96 -6.24 30.42
CA LYS A 281 3.96 -5.90 31.45
C LYS A 281 4.09 -4.39 31.61
N PHE A 282 4.28 -3.92 32.84
CA PHE A 282 4.53 -2.50 33.12
C PHE A 282 5.66 -1.95 32.24
N ASN A 283 5.38 -0.84 31.55
CA ASN A 283 6.38 -0.06 30.81
C ASN A 283 6.20 1.44 31.11
N ILE A 284 7.30 2.09 31.43
CA ILE A 284 7.32 3.53 31.74
C ILE A 284 6.96 4.39 30.53
N ILE A 285 7.28 3.97 29.31
CA ILE A 285 7.05 4.71 28.07
C ILE A 285 5.54 4.98 27.84
N PRO A 286 4.66 3.95 27.71
CA PRO A 286 3.22 4.17 27.55
C PRO A 286 2.62 4.86 28.77
N THR A 287 3.16 4.62 29.97
CA THR A 287 2.74 5.32 31.20
C THR A 287 2.95 6.83 31.09
N VAL A 288 4.16 7.28 30.72
CA VAL A 288 4.49 8.70 30.58
C VAL A 288 3.71 9.34 29.44
N ILE A 289 3.54 8.64 28.30
CA ILE A 289 2.75 9.12 27.17
C ILE A 289 1.29 9.35 27.57
N ASN A 290 0.69 8.40 28.30
CA ASN A 290 -0.70 8.51 28.74
C ASN A 290 -0.89 9.58 29.83
N ILE A 291 0.09 9.77 30.73
CA ILE A 291 0.10 10.87 31.69
C ILE A 291 0.22 12.22 30.96
N GLY A 292 1.17 12.35 30.03
CA GLY A 292 1.40 13.57 29.26
C GLY A 292 0.19 13.97 28.43
N SER A 293 -0.42 13.01 27.74
CA SER A 293 -1.67 13.20 26.99
C SER A 293 -2.83 13.60 27.91
N GLY A 294 -2.91 12.99 29.10
CA GLY A 294 -3.89 13.33 30.12
C GLY A 294 -3.74 14.76 30.65
N LEU A 295 -2.51 15.21 30.90
CA LEU A 295 -2.21 16.58 31.33
C LEU A 295 -2.52 17.60 30.22
N ALA A 296 -2.25 17.26 28.96
CA ALA A 296 -2.65 18.11 27.82
C ALA A 296 -4.18 18.24 27.71
N LEU A 297 -4.91 17.14 27.94
CA LEU A 297 -6.38 17.15 27.94
C LEU A 297 -6.97 17.99 29.09
N MET A 298 -6.28 18.04 30.24
CA MET A 298 -6.65 18.98 31.31
C MET A 298 -6.54 20.45 30.87
N GLY A 299 -5.57 20.78 30.01
CA GLY A 299 -5.43 22.11 29.40
C GLY A 299 -6.59 22.47 28.46
N ALA A 300 -7.16 21.50 27.74
CA ALA A 300 -8.34 21.71 26.89
C ALA A 300 -9.60 22.10 27.72
N GLY A 301 -9.67 21.69 28.99
CA GLY A 301 -10.72 22.13 29.90
C GLY A 301 -10.70 23.65 30.15
N ALA A 302 -9.50 24.24 30.22
CA ALA A 302 -9.35 25.69 30.35
C ALA A 302 -9.80 26.41 29.06
N PHE A 303 -9.47 25.85 27.89
CA PHE A 303 -9.95 26.34 26.60
C PHE A 303 -11.48 26.29 26.47
N PHE A 304 -12.12 25.22 26.93
CA PHE A 304 -13.58 25.10 26.91
C PHE A 304 -14.25 26.10 27.86
N CYS A 305 -13.71 26.29 29.07
CA CYS A 305 -14.18 27.33 29.96
C CYS A 305 -14.00 28.74 29.39
N ASP A 306 -12.89 28.99 28.69
CA ASP A 306 -12.65 30.24 27.96
C ASP A 306 -13.66 30.44 26.81
N LEU A 307 -14.04 29.39 26.10
CA LEU A 307 -15.08 29.44 25.07
C LEU A 307 -16.44 29.83 25.67
N VAL A 308 -16.80 29.26 26.82
CA VAL A 308 -18.02 29.60 27.56
C VAL A 308 -17.99 31.07 28.01
N LEU A 309 -16.84 31.57 28.49
CA LEU A 309 -16.65 32.98 28.85
C LEU A 309 -16.77 33.92 27.63
N LEU A 310 -16.26 33.51 26.47
CA LEU A 310 -16.24 34.31 25.24
C LEU A 310 -17.56 34.33 24.47
N TYR A 311 -18.37 33.27 24.53
CA TYR A 311 -19.53 33.14 23.65
C TYR A 311 -20.86 32.98 24.39
N MET A 312 -20.86 32.46 25.62
CA MET A 312 -22.10 32.10 26.32
C MET A 312 -22.45 33.04 27.49
N MET A 313 -21.55 33.94 27.90
CA MET A 313 -21.81 34.89 28.98
C MET A 313 -22.37 36.24 28.48
N LYS A 314 -23.36 36.78 29.18
CA LYS A 314 -23.94 38.12 28.91
C LYS A 314 -22.92 39.29 28.94
N LYS A 315 -21.75 39.11 29.57
CA LYS A 315 -20.64 40.09 29.60
C LYS A 315 -19.43 39.65 28.75
N SER A 316 -19.63 38.79 27.77
CA SER A 316 -18.56 38.25 26.91
C SER A 316 -17.77 39.32 26.16
N THR A 317 -18.41 40.43 25.78
CA THR A 317 -17.76 41.59 25.14
C THR A 317 -16.69 42.22 26.04
N VAL A 318 -16.97 42.38 27.33
CA VAL A 318 -16.03 42.91 28.33
C VAL A 318 -14.85 41.95 28.56
N TYR A 319 -15.12 40.64 28.58
CA TYR A 319 -14.06 39.63 28.71
C TYR A 319 -13.19 39.56 27.45
N ARG A 320 -13.79 39.65 26.26
CA ARG A 320 -13.11 39.66 24.96
C ARG A 320 -12.20 40.87 24.79
N GLU A 321 -12.68 42.07 25.15
CA GLU A 321 -11.88 43.31 25.10
C GLU A 321 -10.70 43.30 26.06
N ARG A 322 -10.82 42.66 27.23
CA ARG A 322 -9.73 42.56 28.22
C ARG A 322 -8.71 41.47 27.87
N LYS A 323 -9.16 40.38 27.25
CA LYS A 323 -8.32 39.25 26.81
C LYS A 323 -7.53 39.58 25.54
N TYR A 324 -8.14 40.31 24.61
CA TYR A 324 -7.54 40.70 23.34
C TYR A 324 -7.38 42.23 23.28
N GLU A 325 -6.31 42.74 23.87
CA GLU A 325 -5.94 44.16 23.80
C GLU A 325 -4.76 44.31 22.82
N SER A 326 -4.96 44.98 21.69
CA SER A 326 -3.91 45.24 20.70
C SER A 326 -3.33 46.65 20.86
N VAL A 327 -2.02 46.73 21.09
CA VAL A 327 -1.27 48.00 21.17
C VAL A 327 -0.85 48.42 19.76
N ALA A 328 -1.82 48.79 18.92
CA ALA A 328 -1.57 49.40 17.61
C ALA A 328 -2.86 50.05 17.09
N LYS A 329 -3.40 51.07 17.79
CA LYS A 329 -4.48 51.90 17.26
C LYS A 329 -3.89 53.12 16.58
N GLY A 330 -3.58 52.95 15.29
CA GLY A 330 -3.21 54.03 14.40
C GLY A 330 -2.72 53.47 13.08
N ILE A 331 -3.62 53.45 12.08
CA ILE A 331 -3.41 53.03 10.68
C ILE A 331 -3.66 51.53 10.44
N MET A 332 -4.44 51.24 9.39
CA MET A 332 -4.92 49.93 8.92
C MET A 332 -6.25 49.43 9.52
N SER A 333 -7.32 50.18 9.29
CA SER A 333 -8.66 49.60 9.14
C SER A 333 -8.92 49.28 7.67
N HIS A 334 -8.85 48.00 7.30
CA HIS A 334 -9.58 47.30 6.23
C HIS A 334 -8.74 46.12 5.73
N PHE A 335 -8.95 44.92 6.30
CA PHE A 335 -8.89 43.60 5.63
C PHE A 335 -9.18 42.55 6.71
N HIS A 336 -10.45 42.16 6.84
CA HIS A 336 -10.87 40.91 7.49
C HIS A 336 -11.69 40.16 6.45
N GLY A 337 -11.00 39.50 5.52
CA GLY A 337 -11.58 38.47 4.67
C GLY A 337 -11.49 37.12 5.38
N SER A 338 -12.55 36.32 5.34
CA SER A 338 -12.53 34.92 5.78
C SER A 338 -11.49 34.12 4.96
N ALA A 339 -10.75 33.21 5.60
CA ALA A 339 -9.82 32.32 4.91
C ALA A 339 -10.52 31.54 3.77
N GLN A 340 -9.91 31.54 2.58
CA GLN A 340 -10.38 30.87 1.37
C GLN A 340 -9.47 29.67 1.05
N TYR A 341 -10.00 28.66 0.39
CA TYR A 341 -9.27 27.43 0.08
C TYR A 341 -9.24 27.11 -1.41
N VAL A 342 -8.15 26.47 -1.85
CA VAL A 342 -8.03 25.82 -3.15
C VAL A 342 -8.05 24.31 -2.93
N LEU A 343 -8.95 23.61 -3.62
CA LEU A 343 -9.06 22.15 -3.57
C LEU A 343 -8.18 21.54 -4.65
N GLY A 344 -7.13 20.82 -4.26
CA GLY A 344 -6.28 20.04 -5.16
C GLY A 344 -6.62 18.57 -5.12
N ILE A 345 -6.79 17.96 -6.29
CA ILE A 345 -7.14 16.54 -6.45
C ILE A 345 -6.07 15.85 -7.29
N ASP A 346 -5.66 14.66 -6.88
CA ASP A 346 -4.77 13.78 -7.64
C ASP A 346 -5.42 12.40 -7.83
N LEU A 347 -5.68 12.05 -9.09
CA LEU A 347 -6.19 10.74 -9.52
C LEU A 347 -5.03 9.84 -9.95
N GLY A 348 -4.24 9.42 -8.96
CA GLY A 348 -3.10 8.53 -9.17
C GLY A 348 -3.51 7.09 -9.50
N THR A 349 -2.54 6.28 -9.94
CA THR A 349 -2.81 4.89 -10.39
C THR A 349 -3.34 3.99 -9.26
N THR A 350 -2.83 4.10 -8.03
CA THR A 350 -3.22 3.19 -6.92
C THR A 350 -4.13 3.83 -5.87
N SER A 351 -4.16 5.16 -5.81
CA SER A 351 -4.91 5.92 -4.81
C SER A 351 -5.34 7.28 -5.34
N VAL A 352 -6.47 7.78 -4.83
CA VAL A 352 -6.90 9.17 -5.01
C VAL A 352 -6.55 9.98 -3.78
N LYS A 353 -6.09 11.22 -3.98
CA LYS A 353 -5.78 12.17 -2.92
C LYS A 353 -6.50 13.50 -3.15
N ALA A 354 -7.04 14.08 -2.08
CA ALA A 354 -7.66 15.40 -2.08
C ALA A 354 -7.03 16.26 -0.98
N VAL A 355 -6.72 17.51 -1.28
CA VAL A 355 -6.03 18.45 -0.41
C VAL A 355 -6.75 19.79 -0.42
N LEU A 356 -6.99 20.37 0.76
CA LEU A 356 -7.40 21.76 0.91
C LEU A 356 -6.19 22.61 1.25
N LEU A 357 -5.81 23.49 0.33
CA LEU A 357 -4.74 24.46 0.49
C LEU A 357 -5.34 25.81 0.91
N GLU A 358 -4.88 26.38 2.01
CA GLU A 358 -5.25 27.74 2.39
C GLU A 358 -4.61 28.75 1.44
N SER A 359 -5.43 29.54 0.77
CA SER A 359 -4.99 30.55 -0.18
C SER A 359 -4.14 31.61 0.53
N MET A 360 -3.16 32.19 -0.17
CA MET A 360 -2.16 33.16 0.34
C MET A 360 -1.10 32.55 1.27
N SER A 361 -1.48 31.71 2.24
CA SER A 361 -0.52 31.08 3.16
C SER A 361 0.16 29.85 2.55
N LYS A 362 -0.46 29.26 1.51
CA LYS A 362 -0.06 28.00 0.86
C LYS A 362 0.10 26.85 1.87
N LYS A 363 -0.58 26.93 3.00
CA LYS A 363 -0.52 25.89 4.03
C LYS A 363 -1.57 24.82 3.73
N ILE A 364 -1.18 23.56 3.83
CA ILE A 364 -2.12 22.45 3.77
C ILE A 364 -3.02 22.51 5.02
N ALA A 365 -4.31 22.78 4.81
CA ALA A 365 -5.31 22.87 5.88
C ALA A 365 -5.85 21.48 6.25
N SER A 366 -6.08 20.63 5.25
CA SER A 366 -6.47 19.23 5.42
C SER A 366 -6.15 18.43 4.16
N SER A 367 -6.01 17.12 4.29
CA SER A 367 -5.73 16.22 3.17
C SER A 367 -6.25 14.82 3.46
N GLU A 368 -6.81 14.16 2.46
CA GLU A 368 -7.31 12.78 2.54
C GLU A 368 -6.77 11.94 1.39
N THR A 369 -6.54 10.66 1.63
CA THR A 369 -6.10 9.70 0.61
C THR A 369 -6.85 8.40 0.77
N ARG A 370 -7.32 7.83 -0.35
CA ARG A 370 -8.03 6.55 -0.38
C ARG A 370 -7.48 5.66 -1.50
N PRO A 371 -7.24 4.36 -1.24
CA PRO A 371 -6.84 3.43 -2.29
C PRO A 371 -8.01 3.22 -3.26
N THR A 372 -7.74 3.19 -4.57
CA THR A 372 -8.81 3.02 -5.57
C THR A 372 -9.29 1.58 -5.67
N LYS A 373 -8.36 0.61 -5.53
CA LYS A 373 -8.60 -0.82 -5.83
C LYS A 373 -9.28 -1.01 -7.21
N ALA A 374 -8.90 -0.15 -8.15
CA ALA A 374 -9.56 -0.06 -9.45
C ALA A 374 -9.03 -1.06 -10.48
N GLU A 375 -7.92 -1.75 -10.23
CA GLU A 375 -7.37 -2.74 -11.17
C GLU A 375 -8.41 -3.83 -11.52
N VAL A 376 -8.58 -4.07 -12.82
CA VAL A 376 -9.51 -5.07 -13.36
C VAL A 376 -8.71 -6.11 -14.13
N LEU A 377 -9.06 -7.38 -13.93
CA LEU A 377 -8.56 -8.46 -14.78
C LEU A 377 -9.25 -8.35 -16.14
N SER A 378 -8.46 -8.17 -17.20
CA SER A 378 -8.98 -8.06 -18.56
C SER A 378 -9.00 -9.42 -19.24
N ASP A 379 -10.11 -9.74 -19.90
CA ASP A 379 -10.27 -10.94 -20.73
C ASP A 379 -9.33 -10.95 -21.95
N LEU A 380 -8.68 -9.82 -22.25
CA LEU A 380 -7.68 -9.66 -23.31
C LEU A 380 -6.27 -10.12 -22.89
N GLY A 381 -6.11 -10.63 -21.67
CA GLY A 381 -4.85 -11.16 -21.16
C GLY A 381 -4.04 -10.15 -20.34
N PRO A 382 -2.85 -10.57 -19.85
CA PRO A 382 -2.09 -9.84 -18.83
C PRO A 382 -1.51 -8.50 -19.31
N GLN A 383 -1.44 -8.29 -20.62
CA GLN A 383 -0.96 -7.05 -21.24
C GLN A 383 -2.01 -5.93 -21.19
N ALA A 384 -3.30 -6.26 -21.05
CA ALA A 384 -4.35 -5.27 -20.93
C ALA A 384 -4.41 -4.74 -19.50
N LYS A 385 -3.99 -3.49 -19.29
CA LYS A 385 -3.95 -2.85 -17.97
C LYS A 385 -5.06 -1.82 -17.89
N GLU A 386 -6.15 -2.22 -17.25
CA GLU A 386 -7.38 -1.43 -17.16
C GLU A 386 -7.81 -1.19 -15.72
N GLN A 387 -8.51 -0.07 -15.52
CA GLN A 387 -9.05 0.33 -14.23
C GLN A 387 -10.53 0.69 -14.31
N ASP A 388 -11.30 0.24 -13.33
CA ASP A 388 -12.71 0.57 -13.14
C ASP A 388 -12.84 2.04 -12.73
N VAL A 389 -13.43 2.86 -13.60
CA VAL A 389 -13.62 4.30 -13.41
C VAL A 389 -14.51 4.59 -12.20
N GLY A 390 -15.51 3.76 -11.95
CA GLY A 390 -16.43 3.94 -10.83
C GLY A 390 -15.77 3.74 -9.48
N ARG A 391 -14.83 2.80 -9.38
CA ARG A 391 -14.00 2.65 -8.17
C ARG A 391 -13.10 3.85 -7.91
N ILE A 392 -12.56 4.47 -8.96
CA ILE A 392 -11.76 5.71 -8.85
C ILE A 392 -12.63 6.86 -8.35
N VAL A 393 -13.81 7.06 -8.97
CA VAL A 393 -14.78 8.10 -8.58
C VAL A 393 -15.29 7.87 -7.15
N ASN A 394 -15.56 6.63 -6.77
CA ASN A 394 -15.98 6.31 -5.40
C ASN A 394 -14.88 6.63 -4.38
N ALA A 395 -13.62 6.29 -4.66
CA ALA A 395 -12.50 6.65 -3.79
C ALA A 395 -12.35 8.17 -3.62
N LEU A 396 -12.60 8.95 -4.69
CA LEU A 396 -12.66 10.42 -4.60
C LEU A 396 -13.81 10.89 -3.70
N ASN A 397 -15.02 10.35 -3.89
CA ASN A 397 -16.16 10.68 -3.04
C ASN A 397 -15.90 10.36 -1.57
N GLU A 398 -15.20 9.27 -1.28
CA GLU A 398 -14.77 8.89 0.08
C GLU A 398 -13.73 9.86 0.66
N CYS A 399 -12.81 10.39 -0.14
CA CYS A 399 -11.90 11.46 0.28
C CYS A 399 -12.69 12.73 0.64
N MET A 400 -13.56 13.17 -0.27
CA MET A 400 -14.34 14.41 -0.11
C MET A 400 -15.28 14.37 1.09
N ALA A 401 -15.89 13.21 1.37
CA ALA A 401 -16.79 13.03 2.51
C ALA A 401 -16.11 13.21 3.88
N VAL A 402 -14.79 13.05 3.96
CA VAL A 402 -14.02 13.16 5.21
C VAL A 402 -13.40 14.55 5.40
N LEU A 403 -13.22 15.32 4.33
CA LEU A 403 -12.68 16.68 4.41
C LEU A 403 -13.60 17.62 5.24
N PRO A 404 -13.05 18.62 5.95
CA PRO A 404 -13.84 19.51 6.80
C PRO A 404 -14.88 20.32 6.02
N LYS A 405 -16.16 20.13 6.36
CA LYS A 405 -17.31 20.73 5.68
C LYS A 405 -17.28 22.26 5.65
N ASP A 406 -16.80 22.90 6.72
CA ASP A 406 -16.69 24.35 6.84
C ASP A 406 -15.58 24.95 5.97
N GLN A 407 -14.60 24.13 5.56
CA GLN A 407 -13.54 24.50 4.63
C GLN A 407 -13.98 24.27 3.18
N LEU A 408 -14.66 23.14 2.90
CA LEU A 408 -15.22 22.83 1.57
C LEU A 408 -16.16 23.93 1.07
N GLN A 409 -16.99 24.50 1.95
CA GLN A 409 -17.88 25.63 1.63
C GLN A 409 -17.16 26.93 1.26
N LYS A 410 -15.86 27.03 1.56
CA LYS A 410 -15.02 28.20 1.28
C LYS A 410 -13.99 27.93 0.18
N VAL A 411 -14.16 26.83 -0.56
CA VAL A 411 -13.36 26.53 -1.74
C VAL A 411 -13.69 27.54 -2.83
N VAL A 412 -12.66 28.21 -3.35
CA VAL A 412 -12.78 29.23 -4.41
C VAL A 412 -12.25 28.74 -5.75
N ARG A 413 -11.39 27.72 -5.75
CA ARG A 413 -10.85 27.08 -6.96
C ARG A 413 -10.64 25.59 -6.76
N ILE A 414 -10.75 24.83 -7.85
CA ILE A 414 -10.46 23.39 -7.90
C ILE A 414 -9.38 23.13 -8.95
N GLY A 415 -8.32 22.46 -8.54
CA GLY A 415 -7.27 21.94 -9.40
C GLY A 415 -7.31 20.41 -9.45
N VAL A 416 -7.22 19.83 -10.64
CA VAL A 416 -7.22 18.38 -10.82
C VAL A 416 -5.96 17.92 -11.56
N SER A 417 -5.28 16.94 -10.99
CA SER A 417 -4.15 16.22 -11.58
C SER A 417 -4.45 14.72 -11.60
N GLY A 418 -3.70 13.95 -12.39
CA GLY A 418 -3.84 12.51 -12.40
C GLY A 418 -2.85 11.81 -13.30
N GLN A 419 -2.92 10.48 -13.32
CA GLN A 419 -2.04 9.64 -14.12
C GLN A 419 -2.10 10.02 -15.61
N MET A 420 -0.94 10.33 -16.18
CA MET A 420 -0.82 10.72 -17.60
C MET A 420 -0.99 9.52 -18.56
N HIS A 421 -0.99 9.80 -19.87
CA HIS A 421 -1.03 8.86 -21.00
C HIS A 421 -2.35 8.12 -21.23
N GLY A 422 -3.01 7.66 -20.17
CA GLY A 422 -4.19 6.80 -20.26
C GLY A 422 -5.41 7.45 -20.93
N VAL A 423 -6.39 6.62 -21.28
CA VAL A 423 -7.63 7.05 -21.95
C VAL A 423 -8.87 6.42 -21.33
N VAL A 424 -9.89 7.25 -21.11
CA VAL A 424 -11.27 6.90 -20.75
C VAL A 424 -12.17 7.38 -21.88
N PHE A 425 -13.20 6.60 -22.20
CA PHE A 425 -14.27 6.98 -23.13
C PHE A 425 -15.57 7.19 -22.37
N TRP A 426 -16.36 8.18 -22.77
CA TRP A 426 -17.68 8.43 -22.18
C TRP A 426 -18.64 9.09 -23.18
N ASN A 427 -19.91 9.19 -22.79
CA ASN A 427 -20.92 9.93 -23.53
C ASN A 427 -21.15 11.31 -22.88
N ALA A 428 -20.96 12.39 -23.64
CA ALA A 428 -21.09 13.76 -23.16
C ALA A 428 -22.52 14.12 -22.72
N GLU A 429 -23.55 13.56 -23.37
CA GLU A 429 -24.96 13.78 -22.99
C GLU A 429 -25.32 13.09 -21.66
N ALA A 430 -24.52 12.12 -21.25
CA ALA A 430 -24.76 11.24 -20.12
C ALA A 430 -23.48 11.06 -19.29
N ILE A 431 -22.84 12.18 -18.92
CA ILE A 431 -21.50 12.18 -18.32
C ILE A 431 -21.48 11.58 -16.91
N CYS A 432 -22.41 11.99 -16.04
CA CYS A 432 -22.52 11.49 -14.67
C CYS A 432 -23.95 11.62 -14.14
N ASP A 433 -24.27 10.85 -13.10
CA ASP A 433 -25.53 10.98 -12.36
C ASP A 433 -25.26 11.62 -11.00
N TRP A 434 -25.92 12.75 -10.73
CA TRP A 434 -25.88 13.43 -9.44
C TRP A 434 -26.90 12.82 -8.48
N GLN A 435 -26.45 12.48 -7.27
CA GLN A 435 -27.25 11.83 -6.24
C GLN A 435 -27.14 12.61 -4.92
N SER A 436 -28.25 12.71 -4.19
CA SER A 436 -28.24 13.24 -2.82
C SER A 436 -27.70 12.18 -1.87
N SER A 437 -26.68 12.52 -1.09
CA SER A 437 -26.12 11.68 -0.03
C SER A 437 -26.13 12.45 1.29
N GLY A 438 -27.16 12.21 2.11
CA GLY A 438 -27.37 12.96 3.35
C GLY A 438 -27.65 14.44 3.11
N THR A 439 -26.78 15.33 3.61
CA THR A 439 -26.89 16.79 3.46
C THR A 439 -26.07 17.37 2.32
N SER A 440 -25.49 16.56 1.44
CA SER A 440 -24.66 17.02 0.32
C SER A 440 -24.91 16.20 -0.94
N GLN A 441 -24.57 16.77 -2.11
CA GLN A 441 -24.62 16.04 -3.37
C GLN A 441 -23.29 15.34 -3.69
N ILE A 442 -23.38 14.17 -4.31
CA ILE A 442 -22.27 13.40 -4.87
C ILE A 442 -22.57 13.07 -6.34
N PHE A 443 -21.55 12.78 -7.14
CA PHE A 443 -21.73 12.24 -8.48
C PHE A 443 -21.22 10.81 -8.57
N LYS A 444 -21.82 10.04 -9.47
CA LYS A 444 -21.31 8.75 -9.94
C LYS A 444 -21.12 8.80 -11.45
N GLU A 445 -20.13 8.08 -11.93
CA GLU A 445 -19.95 7.78 -13.34
C GLU A 445 -21.20 7.10 -13.91
N LYS A 446 -21.44 7.33 -15.20
CA LYS A 446 -22.54 6.70 -15.93
C LYS A 446 -21.99 5.81 -17.04
N THR A 447 -22.22 6.15 -18.31
CA THR A 447 -21.74 5.34 -19.43
C THR A 447 -20.29 5.70 -19.73
N THR A 448 -19.38 4.96 -19.10
CA THR A 448 -17.94 5.08 -19.28
C THR A 448 -17.31 3.75 -19.68
N SER A 449 -16.18 3.78 -20.37
CA SER A 449 -15.30 2.63 -20.49
C SER A 449 -14.49 2.45 -19.20
N ASN A 450 -13.82 1.31 -19.05
CA ASN A 450 -12.66 1.24 -18.17
C ASN A 450 -11.59 2.26 -18.65
N LEU A 451 -10.79 2.75 -17.71
CA LEU A 451 -9.58 3.49 -18.01
C LEU A 451 -8.53 2.52 -18.53
N ILE A 452 -8.04 2.73 -19.75
CA ILE A 452 -6.84 2.07 -20.26
C ILE A 452 -5.64 2.86 -19.73
N THR A 453 -4.81 2.23 -18.92
CA THR A 453 -3.74 2.93 -18.19
C THR A 453 -2.46 3.05 -19.03
N TRP A 454 -1.54 3.89 -18.55
CA TRP A 454 -0.19 4.01 -19.09
C TRP A 454 0.62 2.71 -19.06
N GLN A 455 0.20 1.71 -18.27
CA GLN A 455 0.86 0.41 -18.17
C GLN A 455 0.38 -0.58 -19.23
N ASP A 456 -0.58 -0.20 -20.07
CA ASP A 456 -1.16 -1.07 -21.08
C ASP A 456 -0.10 -1.49 -22.10
N GLY A 457 0.07 -2.79 -22.28
CA GLY A 457 1.05 -3.43 -23.16
C GLY A 457 0.45 -4.04 -24.42
N ARG A 458 -0.82 -3.75 -24.76
CA ARG A 458 -1.49 -4.36 -25.92
C ARG A 458 -0.91 -3.90 -27.26
N CYS A 459 -0.27 -2.72 -27.31
CA CYS A 459 0.38 -2.23 -28.51
C CYS A 459 1.81 -2.78 -28.57
N SER A 460 2.01 -3.86 -29.33
CA SER A 460 3.36 -4.40 -29.57
C SER A 460 4.24 -3.40 -30.33
N ALA A 461 5.56 -3.62 -30.32
CA ALA A 461 6.50 -2.80 -31.08
C ALA A 461 6.17 -2.80 -32.59
N GLU A 462 5.74 -3.94 -33.13
CA GLU A 462 5.31 -4.08 -34.53
C GLU A 462 4.01 -3.32 -34.80
N PHE A 463 3.07 -3.34 -33.85
CA PHE A 463 1.84 -2.57 -33.96
C PHE A 463 2.15 -1.07 -33.98
N LEU A 464 2.95 -0.56 -33.04
CA LEU A 464 3.35 0.85 -32.98
C LEU A 464 4.11 1.28 -34.24
N ALA A 465 5.02 0.44 -34.74
CA ALA A 465 5.75 0.71 -35.98
C ALA A 465 4.85 0.70 -37.23
N SER A 466 3.70 0.03 -37.18
CA SER A 466 2.72 0.03 -38.28
C SER A 466 1.83 1.27 -38.33
N LEU A 467 1.82 2.08 -37.27
CA LEU A 467 1.03 3.30 -37.19
C LEU A 467 1.68 4.44 -37.99
N PRO A 468 0.89 5.43 -38.47
CA PRO A 468 1.43 6.59 -39.17
C PRO A 468 2.42 7.35 -38.29
N GLN A 469 3.52 7.82 -38.89
CA GLN A 469 4.53 8.58 -38.14
C GLN A 469 3.95 9.93 -37.68
N PRO A 470 3.96 10.24 -36.36
CA PRO A 470 3.43 11.51 -35.86
C PRO A 470 4.38 12.68 -36.16
N ASP A 471 3.81 13.88 -36.35
CA ASP A 471 4.56 15.16 -36.33
C ASP A 471 4.65 15.62 -34.87
N SER A 472 5.50 14.93 -34.10
CA SER A 472 5.73 15.10 -32.67
C SER A 472 7.19 14.77 -32.33
N HIS A 473 7.77 15.46 -31.34
CA HIS A 473 9.10 15.15 -30.84
C HIS A 473 9.11 14.00 -29.82
N LEU A 474 7.93 13.61 -29.32
CA LEU A 474 7.78 12.50 -28.39
C LEU A 474 7.50 11.21 -29.17
N SER A 475 8.28 10.18 -28.87
CA SER A 475 8.07 8.84 -29.40
C SER A 475 6.75 8.26 -28.92
N LEU A 476 6.03 7.59 -29.82
CA LEU A 476 4.80 6.88 -29.50
C LEU A 476 5.13 5.62 -28.68
N ALA A 477 4.35 5.36 -27.63
CA ALA A 477 4.49 4.19 -26.78
C ALA A 477 3.14 3.50 -26.53
N SER A 478 3.17 2.24 -26.13
CA SER A 478 1.98 1.53 -25.65
C SER A 478 1.41 2.21 -24.40
N GLY A 479 0.09 2.22 -24.26
CA GLY A 479 -0.62 2.92 -23.18
C GLY A 479 -0.83 4.41 -23.40
N PHE A 480 -0.29 5.00 -24.48
CA PHE A 480 -0.61 6.38 -24.88
C PHE A 480 -2.00 6.42 -25.53
N GLY A 481 -2.80 7.44 -25.19
CA GLY A 481 -4.21 7.51 -25.58
C GLY A 481 -4.48 7.29 -27.07
N CYS A 482 -3.74 7.94 -27.99
CA CYS A 482 -3.93 7.69 -29.43
C CYS A 482 -3.52 6.28 -29.85
N ALA A 483 -2.46 5.70 -29.28
CA ALA A 483 -2.07 4.31 -29.56
C ALA A 483 -3.16 3.33 -29.11
N SER A 484 -3.73 3.54 -27.91
CA SER A 484 -4.85 2.75 -27.40
C SER A 484 -6.10 2.90 -28.27
N ILE A 485 -6.43 4.11 -28.74
CA ILE A 485 -7.56 4.34 -29.66
C ILE A 485 -7.34 3.62 -30.99
N PHE A 486 -6.15 3.71 -31.60
CA PHE A 486 -5.82 2.96 -32.81
C PHE A 486 -5.95 1.44 -32.60
N TRP A 487 -5.51 0.95 -31.44
CA TRP A 487 -5.62 -0.47 -31.11
C TRP A 487 -7.08 -0.92 -31.02
N ILE A 488 -7.95 -0.14 -30.35
CA ILE A 488 -9.38 -0.43 -30.29
C ILE A 488 -10.01 -0.32 -31.67
N LEU A 489 -9.67 0.70 -32.47
CA LEU A 489 -10.19 0.86 -33.83
C LEU A 489 -9.91 -0.38 -34.69
N LYS A 490 -8.72 -0.97 -34.56
CA LYS A 490 -8.34 -2.17 -35.32
C LYS A 490 -8.96 -3.45 -34.78
N ASN A 491 -9.06 -3.60 -33.46
CA ASN A 491 -9.41 -4.89 -32.84
C ASN A 491 -10.87 -4.96 -32.35
N ARG A 492 -11.47 -3.83 -31.98
CA ARG A 492 -12.82 -3.70 -31.39
C ARG A 492 -13.51 -2.38 -31.81
N PRO A 493 -13.66 -2.08 -33.11
CA PRO A 493 -14.15 -0.78 -33.60
C PRO A 493 -15.56 -0.41 -33.08
N ASP A 494 -16.42 -1.40 -32.84
CA ASP A 494 -17.77 -1.15 -32.36
C ASP A 494 -17.82 -0.53 -30.95
N VAL A 495 -16.77 -0.75 -30.13
CA VAL A 495 -16.66 -0.12 -28.81
C VAL A 495 -16.56 1.40 -28.94
N LEU A 496 -15.81 1.93 -29.92
CA LEU A 496 -15.63 3.37 -30.09
C LEU A 496 -16.91 4.08 -30.55
N LYS A 497 -17.82 3.36 -31.22
CA LYS A 497 -19.11 3.91 -31.65
C LYS A 497 -20.08 4.16 -30.48
N MET A 498 -19.82 3.57 -29.31
CA MET A 498 -20.65 3.73 -28.12
C MET A 498 -20.39 5.05 -27.37
N PHE A 499 -19.32 5.76 -27.72
CA PHE A 499 -18.84 6.93 -26.98
C PHE A 499 -18.67 8.14 -27.89
N THR A 500 -18.88 9.32 -27.32
CA THR A 500 -18.79 10.60 -28.03
C THR A 500 -17.51 11.36 -27.70
N SER A 501 -16.88 11.01 -26.56
CA SER A 501 -15.78 11.77 -25.98
C SER A 501 -14.71 10.83 -25.43
N ALA A 502 -13.45 11.28 -25.45
CA ALA A 502 -12.34 10.60 -24.80
C ALA A 502 -11.44 11.60 -24.09
N GLY A 503 -10.64 11.15 -23.13
CA GLY A 503 -9.71 11.99 -22.37
C GLY A 503 -8.99 11.17 -21.29
N THR A 504 -8.12 11.80 -20.51
CA THR A 504 -7.57 11.15 -19.31
C THR A 504 -8.64 11.07 -18.20
N ILE A 505 -8.36 10.32 -17.13
CA ILE A 505 -9.30 10.20 -16.00
C ILE A 505 -9.55 11.55 -15.30
N GLN A 506 -8.53 12.41 -15.26
CA GLN A 506 -8.62 13.76 -14.72
C GLN A 506 -9.35 14.71 -15.65
N ASP A 507 -9.21 14.57 -16.98
CA ASP A 507 -10.03 15.35 -17.93
C ASP A 507 -11.52 14.98 -17.78
N TYR A 508 -11.83 13.69 -17.59
CA TYR A 508 -13.20 13.23 -17.34
C TYR A 508 -13.78 13.81 -16.04
N LEU A 509 -13.00 13.88 -14.95
CA LEU A 509 -13.45 14.53 -13.72
C LEU A 509 -13.75 16.03 -13.92
N VAL A 510 -12.87 16.75 -14.62
CA VAL A 510 -13.10 18.17 -14.93
C VAL A 510 -14.38 18.34 -15.78
N ALA A 511 -14.58 17.46 -16.76
CA ALA A 511 -15.79 17.46 -17.58
C ALA A 511 -17.05 17.18 -16.76
N MET A 512 -17.01 16.26 -15.79
CA MET A 512 -18.13 16.02 -14.86
C MET A 512 -18.45 17.24 -13.98
N LEU A 513 -17.43 17.89 -13.41
CA LEU A 513 -17.61 19.06 -12.54
C LEU A 513 -18.18 20.26 -13.31
N CYS A 514 -17.71 20.45 -14.53
CA CYS A 514 -18.06 21.59 -15.38
C CYS A 514 -19.25 21.32 -16.33
N ASN A 515 -19.79 20.09 -16.34
CA ASN A 515 -20.79 19.62 -17.31
C ASN A 515 -20.42 19.97 -18.76
N GLN A 516 -19.19 19.64 -19.15
CA GLN A 516 -18.66 19.98 -20.48
C GLN A 516 -19.20 19.02 -21.55
N GLU A 517 -19.83 19.58 -22.58
CA GLU A 517 -20.20 18.83 -23.79
C GLU A 517 -18.95 18.40 -24.59
N ARG A 518 -17.93 19.27 -24.62
CA ARG A 518 -16.65 18.99 -25.26
C ARG A 518 -15.53 19.03 -24.23
N PRO A 519 -14.78 17.93 -24.01
CA PRO A 519 -13.69 17.93 -23.04
C PRO A 519 -12.57 18.87 -23.44
N LEU A 520 -12.06 19.57 -22.44
CA LEU A 520 -10.80 20.29 -22.52
C LEU A 520 -9.65 19.42 -22.00
N MET A 521 -8.50 19.51 -22.63
CA MET A 521 -7.27 18.82 -22.25
C MET A 521 -6.11 19.81 -22.23
N SER A 522 -5.22 19.70 -21.26
CA SER A 522 -4.02 20.54 -21.23
C SER A 522 -2.99 20.10 -22.26
N VAL A 523 -2.13 21.03 -22.71
CA VAL A 523 -0.97 20.71 -23.57
C VAL A 523 -0.08 19.61 -22.99
N GLN A 524 -0.01 19.49 -21.65
CA GLN A 524 0.72 18.44 -20.94
C GLN A 524 0.14 17.05 -21.21
N ASN A 525 -1.17 16.87 -21.01
CA ASN A 525 -1.86 15.61 -21.24
C ASN A 525 -1.89 15.27 -22.75
N ALA A 526 -2.10 16.27 -23.61
CA ALA A 526 -2.14 16.07 -25.06
C ALA A 526 -0.79 15.60 -25.62
N ALA A 527 0.33 16.18 -25.16
CA ALA A 527 1.68 15.73 -25.51
C ALA A 527 1.89 14.24 -25.19
N SER A 528 1.28 13.77 -24.10
CA SER A 528 1.37 12.40 -23.61
C SER A 528 0.60 11.37 -24.43
N TRP A 529 -0.18 11.80 -25.44
CA TRP A 529 -0.94 10.94 -26.36
C TRP A 529 -0.21 10.66 -27.69
N GLY A 530 0.93 11.30 -27.95
CA GLY A 530 1.85 10.95 -29.05
C GLY A 530 1.56 11.57 -30.42
N TYR A 531 0.33 12.01 -30.73
CA TYR A 531 -0.04 12.67 -32.00
C TYR A 531 -0.36 14.16 -31.84
N PHE A 532 0.32 14.81 -30.90
CA PHE A 532 0.18 16.23 -30.61
C PHE A 532 1.52 16.92 -30.83
N ASN A 533 1.53 17.94 -31.70
CA ASN A 533 2.70 18.77 -31.91
C ASN A 533 2.75 19.87 -30.84
N THR A 534 3.70 19.80 -29.91
CA THR A 534 3.79 20.74 -28.78
C THR A 534 4.27 22.13 -29.18
N GLN A 535 4.98 22.28 -30.30
CA GLN A 535 5.42 23.58 -30.81
C GLN A 535 4.26 24.33 -31.47
N LYS A 536 3.48 23.63 -32.32
CA LYS A 536 2.29 24.17 -32.99
C LYS A 536 1.05 24.20 -32.07
N ARG A 537 1.11 23.49 -30.93
CA ARG A 537 0.02 23.28 -29.97
C ARG A 537 -1.25 22.73 -30.62
N LYS A 538 -1.09 21.75 -31.52
CA LYS A 538 -2.20 21.16 -32.28
C LYS A 538 -2.04 19.66 -32.45
N TRP A 539 -3.17 18.96 -32.45
CA TRP A 539 -3.26 17.57 -32.90
C TRP A 539 -2.79 17.42 -34.36
N ASN A 540 -2.16 16.31 -34.70
CA ASN A 540 -1.79 15.94 -36.07
C ASN A 540 -3.02 15.48 -36.88
N LEU A 541 -4.05 16.33 -37.00
CA LEU A 541 -5.37 15.97 -37.53
C LEU A 541 -5.34 15.40 -38.96
N GLU A 542 -4.46 15.91 -39.83
CA GLU A 542 -4.32 15.41 -41.20
C GLU A 542 -3.81 13.96 -41.23
N ILE A 543 -2.76 13.68 -40.45
CA ILE A 543 -2.18 12.33 -40.30
C ILE A 543 -3.22 11.35 -39.74
N LEU A 544 -3.95 11.78 -38.70
CA LEU A 544 -4.97 10.97 -38.04
C LEU A 544 -6.16 10.69 -38.97
N ARG A 545 -6.70 11.69 -39.67
CA ARG A 545 -7.82 11.51 -40.62
C ARG A 545 -7.48 10.58 -41.77
N ASN A 546 -6.26 10.68 -42.31
CA ASN A 546 -5.80 9.82 -43.41
C ASN A 546 -5.62 8.35 -42.99
N SER A 547 -5.68 8.06 -41.68
CA SER A 547 -5.50 6.72 -41.10
C SER A 547 -6.79 6.20 -40.45
N ASP A 548 -7.95 6.74 -40.85
CA ASP A 548 -9.29 6.42 -40.33
C ASP A 548 -9.46 6.63 -38.81
N PHE A 549 -8.59 7.42 -38.18
CA PHE A 549 -8.68 7.68 -36.75
C PHE A 549 -9.94 8.50 -36.42
N PRO A 550 -10.69 8.15 -35.36
CA PRO A 550 -11.89 8.87 -34.94
C PRO A 550 -11.55 10.22 -34.29
N VAL A 551 -11.19 11.22 -35.10
CA VAL A 551 -10.78 12.55 -34.62
C VAL A 551 -11.85 13.29 -33.81
N TYR A 552 -13.11 12.87 -33.88
CA TYR A 552 -14.19 13.43 -33.06
C TYR A 552 -14.02 13.11 -31.57
N LEU A 553 -13.28 12.04 -31.21
CA LEU A 553 -12.99 11.69 -29.83
C LEU A 553 -11.89 12.57 -29.20
N LEU A 554 -11.13 13.32 -30.00
CA LEU A 554 -10.03 14.14 -29.49
C LEU A 554 -10.54 15.37 -28.73
N PRO A 555 -10.06 15.60 -27.49
CA PRO A 555 -10.33 16.82 -26.75
C PRO A 555 -9.85 18.08 -27.45
N GLU A 556 -10.47 19.20 -27.08
CA GLU A 556 -9.94 20.51 -27.39
C GLU A 556 -8.78 20.84 -26.44
N VAL A 557 -7.66 21.30 -26.99
CA VAL A 557 -6.43 21.50 -26.21
C VAL A 557 -6.25 22.95 -25.83
N VAL A 558 -5.99 23.20 -24.54
CA VAL A 558 -5.76 24.53 -23.97
C VAL A 558 -4.45 24.58 -23.19
N GLU A 559 -3.98 25.79 -22.89
CA GLU A 559 -2.74 25.99 -22.15
C GLU A 559 -2.87 25.47 -20.71
N SER A 560 -1.80 24.86 -20.19
CA SER A 560 -1.73 24.44 -18.80
C SER A 560 -1.87 25.63 -17.85
N GLY A 561 -2.73 25.51 -16.84
CA GLY A 561 -3.07 26.61 -15.91
C GLY A 561 -4.32 27.41 -16.31
N SER A 562 -4.89 27.16 -17.50
CA SER A 562 -6.17 27.77 -17.89
C SER A 562 -7.35 27.27 -17.04
N ILE A 563 -8.39 28.09 -16.91
CA ILE A 563 -9.67 27.68 -16.32
C ILE A 563 -10.48 26.91 -17.36
N ALA A 564 -10.92 25.71 -17.01
CA ALA A 564 -11.72 24.85 -17.88
C ALA A 564 -13.22 25.15 -17.79
N GLY A 565 -13.67 25.68 -16.66
CA GLY A 565 -15.07 26.01 -16.43
C GLY A 565 -15.34 26.28 -14.96
N LYS A 566 -16.59 26.10 -14.55
CA LYS A 566 -17.01 26.24 -13.16
C LYS A 566 -17.90 25.08 -12.72
N THR A 567 -17.94 24.82 -11.43
CA THR A 567 -18.85 23.82 -10.86
C THR A 567 -20.31 24.17 -11.16
N THR A 568 -21.03 23.23 -11.77
CA THR A 568 -22.44 23.45 -12.15
C THR A 568 -23.44 23.06 -11.06
N ARG A 569 -22.98 22.23 -10.10
CA ARG A 569 -23.75 21.78 -8.94
C ARG A 569 -22.89 21.82 -7.69
N GLU A 570 -23.55 21.87 -6.54
CA GLU A 570 -22.88 21.65 -5.27
C GLU A 570 -22.28 20.24 -5.25
N TRP A 571 -21.07 20.08 -4.72
CA TRP A 571 -20.40 18.77 -4.63
C TRP A 571 -19.71 18.61 -3.28
N HIS A 572 -20.22 17.74 -2.40
CA HIS A 572 -19.76 17.64 -1.00
C HIS A 572 -19.68 19.00 -0.29
N LEU A 573 -20.67 19.87 -0.49
CA LEU A 573 -20.71 21.26 0.02
C LEU A 573 -19.69 22.23 -0.60
N VAL A 574 -18.92 21.80 -1.61
CA VAL A 574 -18.22 22.75 -2.49
C VAL A 574 -19.28 23.54 -3.25
N PRO A 575 -19.24 24.89 -3.22
CA PRO A 575 -20.27 25.72 -3.86
C PRO A 575 -20.37 25.51 -5.38
N VAL A 576 -21.50 25.95 -5.94
CA VAL A 576 -21.63 26.21 -7.37
C VAL A 576 -20.79 27.41 -7.78
N GLU A 577 -20.49 27.54 -9.08
CA GLU A 577 -19.73 28.66 -9.65
C GLU A 577 -18.26 28.77 -9.17
N VAL A 578 -17.70 27.69 -8.63
CA VAL A 578 -16.29 27.59 -8.26
C VAL A 578 -15.47 27.31 -9.52
N GLU A 579 -14.40 28.08 -9.76
CA GLU A 579 -13.54 27.90 -10.92
C GLU A 579 -12.82 26.54 -10.87
N VAL A 580 -12.87 25.80 -11.98
CA VAL A 580 -12.18 24.51 -12.14
C VAL A 580 -11.13 24.67 -13.21
N GLY A 581 -9.89 24.38 -12.84
CA GLY A 581 -8.75 24.37 -13.75
C GLY A 581 -8.83 23.26 -14.80
N VAL A 582 -8.19 23.46 -15.95
CA VAL A 582 -7.92 22.35 -16.88
C VAL A 582 -7.10 21.29 -16.17
N ALA A 583 -7.40 20.01 -16.46
CA ALA A 583 -6.71 18.92 -15.82
C ALA A 583 -5.23 18.88 -16.23
N LEU A 584 -4.35 18.64 -15.25
CA LEU A 584 -2.90 18.69 -15.41
C LEU A 584 -2.28 17.29 -15.24
N GLY A 585 -1.06 17.13 -15.75
CA GLY A 585 -0.29 15.90 -15.55
C GLY A 585 0.25 15.80 -14.12
N ASP A 586 0.17 14.62 -13.52
CA ASP A 586 0.71 14.34 -12.19
C ASP A 586 2.21 14.67 -12.07
N PHE A 587 2.98 14.39 -13.11
CA PHE A 587 4.41 14.68 -13.20
C PHE A 587 4.71 16.18 -13.07
N GLN A 588 4.03 17.03 -13.84
CA GLN A 588 4.27 18.48 -13.81
C GLN A 588 3.84 19.10 -12.49
N CYS A 589 2.70 18.68 -11.95
CA CYS A 589 2.21 19.13 -10.64
C CYS A 589 3.16 18.71 -9.51
N SER A 590 3.65 17.47 -9.57
CA SER A 590 4.67 16.95 -8.65
C SER A 590 5.92 17.82 -8.65
N VAL A 591 6.47 18.13 -9.83
CA VAL A 591 7.64 19.00 -9.97
C VAL A 591 7.37 20.41 -9.43
N TYR A 592 6.19 20.99 -9.73
CA TYR A 592 5.80 22.32 -9.26
C TYR A 592 5.73 22.40 -7.72
N SER A 593 5.24 21.34 -7.05
CA SER A 593 5.16 21.30 -5.58
C SER A 593 6.54 21.33 -4.89
N CYS A 594 7.59 20.96 -5.61
CA CYS A 594 8.96 20.85 -5.10
C CYS A 594 9.83 22.06 -5.46
N MET A 595 9.81 22.41 -6.75
CA MET A 595 10.67 23.41 -7.36
C MET A 595 10.44 24.78 -6.74
N ARG A 596 11.51 25.44 -6.29
CA ARG A 596 11.43 26.80 -5.71
C ARG A 596 12.05 27.85 -6.62
N ASP A 597 13.04 27.44 -7.40
CA ASP A 597 13.71 28.24 -8.41
C ASP A 597 13.76 27.47 -9.75
N LYS A 598 13.82 28.18 -10.88
CA LYS A 598 13.98 27.60 -12.21
C LYS A 598 15.33 26.89 -12.37
N THR A 599 16.31 27.20 -11.52
CA THR A 599 17.61 26.52 -11.48
C THR A 599 17.61 25.25 -10.61
N ASP A 600 16.46 24.83 -10.08
CA ASP A 600 16.37 23.59 -9.31
C ASP A 600 16.18 22.39 -10.25
N ALA A 601 16.86 21.28 -9.93
CA ALA A 601 16.50 19.97 -10.45
C ALA A 601 15.72 19.20 -9.37
N VAL A 602 14.75 18.37 -9.78
CA VAL A 602 13.96 17.52 -8.89
C VAL A 602 14.35 16.06 -9.14
N LEU A 603 14.80 15.39 -8.08
CA LEU A 603 15.12 13.96 -8.07
C LEU A 603 14.08 13.23 -7.22
N ASN A 604 13.20 12.48 -7.87
CA ASN A 604 12.16 11.68 -7.22
C ASN A 604 12.47 10.20 -7.34
N ILE A 605 12.69 9.50 -6.22
CA ILE A 605 12.83 8.04 -6.18
C ILE A 605 11.73 7.45 -5.29
N GLY A 606 10.68 6.96 -5.96
CA GLY A 606 9.58 6.21 -5.38
C GLY A 606 9.68 4.74 -5.80
N THR A 607 8.60 4.18 -6.34
CA THR A 607 8.63 2.85 -6.99
C THR A 607 9.59 2.84 -8.17
N SER A 608 9.49 3.85 -9.05
CA SER A 608 10.43 4.15 -10.13
C SER A 608 11.29 5.38 -9.77
N ALA A 609 12.14 5.86 -10.67
CA ALA A 609 12.98 7.03 -10.42
C ALA A 609 12.93 8.06 -11.56
N GLN A 610 12.96 9.34 -11.21
CA GLN A 610 12.90 10.45 -12.15
C GLN A 610 13.87 11.55 -11.74
N LEU A 611 14.66 12.04 -12.69
CA LEU A 611 15.50 13.24 -12.51
C LEU A 611 15.11 14.27 -13.56
N THR A 612 14.68 15.44 -13.11
CA THR A 612 14.03 16.46 -13.94
C THR A 612 14.58 17.85 -13.66
N PHE A 613 14.66 18.70 -14.68
CA PHE A 613 14.92 20.14 -14.51
C PHE A 613 14.14 20.96 -15.54
N ALA A 614 13.91 22.23 -15.22
CA ALA A 614 13.25 23.16 -16.12
C ALA A 614 14.21 23.67 -17.20
N LEU A 615 13.74 23.69 -18.44
CA LEU A 615 14.46 24.27 -19.57
C LEU A 615 14.08 25.75 -19.75
N PRO A 616 15.00 26.57 -20.29
CA PRO A 616 14.69 27.96 -20.58
C PRO A 616 13.55 28.07 -21.60
N SER A 617 12.79 29.16 -21.57
CA SER A 617 11.66 29.40 -22.49
C SER A 617 12.08 29.49 -23.97
N THR A 618 13.36 29.68 -24.25
CA THR A 618 13.93 29.67 -25.61
C THR A 618 14.18 28.27 -26.15
N PHE A 619 14.13 27.24 -25.30
CA PHE A 619 14.33 25.85 -25.71
C PHE A 619 13.24 25.41 -26.69
N GLN A 620 13.66 24.69 -27.72
CA GLN A 620 12.77 24.02 -28.65
C GLN A 620 13.13 22.54 -28.66
N PRO A 621 12.14 21.64 -28.49
CA PRO A 621 12.41 20.21 -28.55
C PRO A 621 12.90 19.81 -29.95
N PRO A 622 13.58 18.66 -30.07
CA PRO A 622 13.96 18.09 -31.37
C PRO A 622 12.74 17.99 -32.31
N LYS A 623 12.93 18.14 -33.62
CA LYS A 623 11.79 18.08 -34.56
C LYS A 623 11.27 16.67 -34.80
N THR A 624 12.09 15.67 -34.56
CA THR A 624 11.79 14.26 -34.81
C THR A 624 11.89 13.47 -33.52
N PRO A 625 11.01 12.47 -33.31
CA PRO A 625 11.08 11.61 -32.15
C PRO A 625 12.33 10.73 -32.21
N ASP A 626 12.99 10.55 -31.07
CA ASP A 626 14.14 9.66 -30.92
C ASP A 626 13.85 8.65 -29.79
N CYS A 627 13.49 7.42 -30.18
CA CYS A 627 13.21 6.34 -29.24
C CYS A 627 14.46 5.88 -28.47
N SER A 628 15.66 6.19 -28.94
CA SER A 628 16.91 5.84 -28.25
C SER A 628 17.38 6.90 -27.26
N SER A 629 16.76 8.09 -27.27
CA SER A 629 17.08 9.17 -26.34
C SER A 629 16.64 8.78 -24.92
N PRO A 630 17.56 8.81 -23.93
CA PRO A 630 17.20 8.59 -22.53
C PRO A 630 16.45 9.78 -21.91
N LEU A 631 16.44 10.93 -22.58
CA LEU A 631 15.73 12.13 -22.15
C LEU A 631 14.45 12.34 -22.94
N SER A 632 13.40 12.69 -22.22
CA SER A 632 12.13 13.16 -22.79
C SER A 632 11.89 14.61 -22.40
N TYR A 633 11.21 15.35 -23.27
CA TYR A 633 10.88 16.76 -23.05
C TYR A 633 9.37 16.92 -22.99
N PHE A 634 8.82 17.25 -21.83
CA PHE A 634 7.38 17.46 -21.69
C PHE A 634 7.06 18.94 -21.54
N PRO A 635 5.95 19.43 -22.12
CA PRO A 635 5.48 20.79 -21.85
C PRO A 635 5.32 21.03 -20.35
N TYR A 636 5.68 22.23 -19.92
CA TYR A 636 5.48 22.74 -18.58
C TYR A 636 4.58 23.98 -18.63
N PHE A 637 4.67 24.87 -17.66
CA PHE A 637 3.93 26.13 -17.65
C PHE A 637 4.64 27.21 -18.49
N ASP A 638 3.89 28.24 -18.90
CA ASP A 638 4.37 29.40 -19.66
C ASP A 638 5.11 29.05 -20.96
N GLY A 639 4.68 27.96 -21.64
CA GLY A 639 5.31 27.48 -22.87
C GLY A 639 6.74 26.91 -22.71
N SER A 640 7.21 26.71 -21.47
CA SER A 640 8.49 26.07 -21.18
C SER A 640 8.41 24.55 -21.22
N TYR A 641 9.54 23.87 -21.05
CA TYR A 641 9.62 22.40 -21.05
C TYR A 641 10.35 21.89 -19.81
N LEU A 642 9.99 20.70 -19.37
CA LEU A 642 10.79 19.89 -18.44
C LEU A 642 11.59 18.87 -19.23
N ALA A 643 12.90 18.81 -19.01
CA ALA A 643 13.71 17.67 -19.41
C ALA A 643 13.65 16.61 -18.31
N VAL A 644 13.36 15.35 -18.65
CA VAL A 644 13.25 14.26 -17.68
C VAL A 644 14.00 13.01 -18.14
N ALA A 645 14.81 12.48 -17.25
CA ALA A 645 15.26 11.09 -17.26
C ALA A 645 14.30 10.27 -16.37
N ALA A 646 13.44 9.47 -17.00
CA ALA A 646 12.43 8.66 -16.32
C ALA A 646 12.81 7.18 -16.33
N SER A 647 13.54 6.76 -15.28
CA SER A 647 13.96 5.37 -15.06
C SER A 647 12.79 4.51 -14.59
N LEU A 648 12.62 3.34 -15.21
CA LEU A 648 11.68 2.31 -14.71
C LEU A 648 12.17 1.64 -13.42
N ASN A 649 13.45 1.80 -13.10
CA ASN A 649 14.15 1.13 -12.01
C ASN A 649 14.45 2.14 -10.88
N GLY A 650 13.77 2.00 -9.74
CA GLY A 650 13.86 2.89 -8.58
C GLY A 650 13.82 2.12 -7.25
N GLY A 651 12.80 2.32 -6.42
CA GLY A 651 12.59 1.52 -5.22
C GLY A 651 12.13 0.08 -5.50
N ASN A 652 11.49 -0.17 -6.66
CA ASN A 652 11.02 -1.49 -7.06
C ASN A 652 12.15 -2.52 -7.18
N VAL A 653 13.35 -2.13 -7.61
CA VAL A 653 14.48 -3.07 -7.71
C VAL A 653 15.03 -3.46 -6.34
N LEU A 654 14.97 -2.56 -5.36
CA LEU A 654 15.27 -2.87 -3.96
C LEU A 654 14.21 -3.83 -3.41
N ALA A 655 12.94 -3.63 -3.74
CA ALA A 655 11.86 -4.51 -3.32
C ALA A 655 12.00 -5.92 -3.89
N VAL A 656 12.29 -6.05 -5.19
CA VAL A 656 12.57 -7.34 -5.83
C VAL A 656 13.77 -8.03 -5.18
N PHE A 657 14.83 -7.28 -4.85
CA PHE A 657 16.00 -7.85 -4.16
C PHE A 657 15.66 -8.35 -2.76
N VAL A 658 14.84 -7.60 -1.99
CA VAL A 658 14.38 -8.03 -0.67
C VAL A 658 13.46 -9.25 -0.74
N GLU A 659 12.55 -9.30 -1.71
CA GLU A 659 11.69 -10.46 -1.96
C GLU A 659 12.52 -11.70 -2.34
N MET A 660 13.55 -11.52 -3.17
CA MET A 660 14.50 -12.58 -3.51
C MET A 660 15.22 -13.11 -2.26
N LEU A 661 15.72 -12.23 -1.39
CA LEU A 661 16.36 -12.64 -0.13
C LEU A 661 15.38 -13.40 0.77
N LYS A 662 14.13 -12.93 0.89
CA LYS A 662 13.08 -13.60 1.66
C LYS A 662 12.84 -15.02 1.13
N ASN A 663 12.74 -15.18 -0.19
CA ASN A 663 12.54 -16.47 -0.81
C ASN A 663 13.73 -17.42 -0.59
N TRP A 664 14.96 -16.94 -0.72
CA TRP A 664 16.16 -17.75 -0.42
C TRP A 664 16.24 -18.16 1.06
N ILE A 665 15.90 -17.26 1.98
CA ILE A 665 15.87 -17.56 3.42
C ILE A 665 14.81 -18.63 3.72
N ASN A 666 13.64 -18.55 3.07
CA ASN A 666 12.59 -19.57 3.15
C ASN A 666 13.03 -20.92 2.55
N GLU A 667 13.75 -20.92 1.42
CA GLU A 667 14.34 -22.13 0.81
C GLU A 667 15.35 -22.81 1.74
N LEU A 668 16.12 -22.01 2.49
CA LEU A 668 17.01 -22.48 3.55
C LEU A 668 16.26 -22.92 4.82
N GLY A 669 14.93 -22.76 4.86
CA GLY A 669 14.09 -23.25 5.93
C GLY A 669 13.96 -22.32 7.13
N LEU A 670 14.32 -21.05 6.96
CA LEU A 670 14.20 -20.01 7.97
C LEU A 670 13.02 -19.09 7.59
N GLU A 671 12.25 -18.65 8.56
CA GLU A 671 11.22 -17.63 8.33
C GLU A 671 11.72 -16.27 8.78
N VAL A 672 11.55 -15.27 7.92
CA VAL A 672 11.95 -13.88 8.22
C VAL A 672 10.88 -12.91 7.72
N ASN A 673 10.62 -11.87 8.52
CA ASN A 673 9.75 -10.78 8.10
C ASN A 673 10.48 -9.88 7.10
N GLU A 674 9.77 -9.44 6.07
CA GLU A 674 10.28 -8.53 5.04
C GLU A 674 10.82 -7.21 5.62
N SER A 675 10.14 -6.66 6.65
CA SER A 675 10.60 -5.45 7.35
C SER A 675 11.97 -5.63 8.01
N SER A 676 12.23 -6.82 8.56
CA SER A 676 13.52 -7.18 9.15
C SER A 676 14.61 -7.24 8.08
N ILE A 677 14.31 -7.78 6.89
CA ILE A 677 15.27 -7.81 5.78
C ILE A 677 15.65 -6.38 5.35
N TYR A 678 14.67 -5.49 5.18
CA TYR A 678 14.94 -4.10 4.83
C TYR A 678 15.84 -3.40 5.87
N SER A 679 15.57 -3.61 7.15
CA SER A 679 16.38 -3.05 8.24
C SER A 679 17.82 -3.58 8.21
N LEU A 680 17.99 -4.90 8.14
CA LEU A 680 19.30 -5.56 8.11
C LEU A 680 20.11 -5.19 6.87
N LEU A 681 19.47 -5.15 5.69
CA LEU A 681 20.11 -4.75 4.44
C LEU A 681 20.60 -3.30 4.52
N SER A 682 19.76 -2.40 5.04
CA SER A 682 20.10 -0.98 5.18
C SER A 682 21.26 -0.79 6.16
N GLU A 683 21.22 -1.44 7.32
CA GLU A 683 22.29 -1.38 8.33
C GLU A 683 23.60 -1.96 7.78
N ALA A 684 23.55 -3.13 7.15
CA ALA A 684 24.73 -3.75 6.55
C ALA A 684 25.36 -2.87 5.45
N ALA A 685 24.53 -2.21 4.63
CA ALA A 685 24.99 -1.32 3.57
C ALA A 685 25.54 0.01 4.10
N LEU A 686 24.99 0.53 5.20
CA LEU A 686 25.54 1.69 5.90
C LEU A 686 26.93 1.41 6.50
N ASN A 687 27.14 0.18 6.99
CA ASN A 687 28.43 -0.26 7.52
C ASN A 687 29.52 -0.43 6.46
N GLN A 688 29.18 -0.38 5.16
CA GLN A 688 30.14 -0.29 4.08
C GLN A 688 30.27 1.17 3.63
N SER A 689 31.48 1.72 3.54
CA SER A 689 31.69 3.08 3.02
C SER A 689 31.68 3.14 1.49
N ARG A 690 32.11 2.04 0.85
CA ARG A 690 32.28 1.84 -0.59
C ARG A 690 32.02 0.37 -0.93
N SER A 691 31.56 0.14 -2.16
CA SER A 691 31.63 -1.17 -2.81
C SER A 691 32.29 -1.01 -4.17
N ASP A 692 33.18 -1.91 -4.55
CA ASP A 692 33.73 -2.00 -5.91
C ASP A 692 32.91 -2.95 -6.81
N LEU A 693 31.91 -3.64 -6.26
CA LEU A 693 30.90 -4.37 -6.99
C LEU A 693 30.05 -3.40 -7.82
N THR A 694 29.86 -3.68 -9.10
CA THR A 694 29.03 -2.85 -9.98
C THR A 694 27.72 -3.58 -10.29
N ILE A 695 26.59 -2.98 -9.91
CA ILE A 695 25.25 -3.51 -10.21
C ILE A 695 24.54 -2.51 -11.12
N TRP A 696 24.06 -2.98 -12.28
CA TRP A 696 23.12 -2.26 -13.12
C TRP A 696 21.73 -2.86 -12.91
N PRO A 697 20.85 -2.22 -12.12
CA PRO A 697 19.59 -2.84 -11.72
C PRO A 697 18.49 -2.61 -12.75
N THR A 698 18.77 -2.73 -14.04
CA THR A 698 17.81 -2.51 -15.14
C THR A 698 16.93 -3.73 -15.38
N ILE A 699 16.36 -4.32 -14.32
CA ILE A 699 15.59 -5.58 -14.40
C ILE A 699 14.21 -5.39 -15.04
N PHE A 700 13.70 -4.16 -15.10
CA PHE A 700 12.46 -3.81 -15.79
C PHE A 700 12.70 -3.21 -17.19
N GLY A 701 13.93 -3.27 -17.70
CA GLY A 701 14.35 -2.52 -18.89
C GLY A 701 14.35 -1.01 -18.66
N GLU A 702 14.60 -0.25 -19.72
CA GLU A 702 14.40 1.20 -19.72
C GLU A 702 13.53 1.66 -20.87
N ARG A 703 12.93 2.84 -20.75
CA ARG A 703 12.02 3.39 -21.78
C ARG A 703 12.69 3.54 -23.15
N HIS A 704 13.98 3.91 -23.15
CA HIS A 704 14.80 4.11 -24.35
C HIS A 704 15.54 2.84 -24.79
N ASP A 705 15.56 1.81 -23.94
CA ASP A 705 16.20 0.51 -24.21
C ASP A 705 15.44 -0.61 -23.47
N THR A 706 14.34 -1.05 -24.07
CA THR A 706 13.42 -2.01 -23.46
C THR A 706 13.99 -3.42 -23.34
N LYS A 707 15.10 -3.71 -24.03
CA LYS A 707 15.76 -5.01 -24.02
C LYS A 707 16.91 -5.08 -23.01
N ARG A 708 17.29 -3.96 -22.40
CA ARG A 708 18.32 -3.93 -21.37
C ARG A 708 17.87 -4.73 -20.15
N LEU A 709 18.72 -5.63 -19.67
CA LEU A 709 18.46 -6.42 -18.47
C LEU A 709 19.47 -6.10 -17.37
N GLY A 710 19.16 -6.48 -16.13
CA GLY A 710 20.05 -6.28 -15.00
C GLY A 710 21.37 -7.04 -15.16
N SER A 711 22.47 -6.46 -14.67
CA SER A 711 23.79 -7.11 -14.67
C SER A 711 24.60 -6.80 -13.42
N VAL A 712 25.50 -7.72 -13.07
CA VAL A 712 26.44 -7.58 -11.96
C VAL A 712 27.85 -7.85 -12.48
N CYS A 713 28.78 -6.95 -12.20
CA CYS A 713 30.17 -7.02 -12.67
C CYS A 713 31.15 -6.77 -11.51
N ASN A 714 32.41 -7.16 -11.72
CA ASN A 714 33.50 -7.04 -10.75
C ASN A 714 33.25 -7.81 -9.44
N ILE A 715 32.77 -9.04 -9.54
CA ILE A 715 32.55 -9.92 -8.39
C ILE A 715 33.90 -10.45 -7.89
N SER A 716 34.15 -10.28 -6.58
CA SER A 716 35.29 -10.85 -5.87
C SER A 716 34.83 -11.52 -4.58
N THR A 717 35.69 -12.31 -3.95
CA THR A 717 35.38 -12.93 -2.65
C THR A 717 35.20 -11.91 -1.53
N GLY A 718 35.67 -10.66 -1.71
CA GLY A 718 35.61 -9.61 -0.70
C GLY A 718 34.39 -8.68 -0.78
N ASN A 719 33.66 -8.65 -1.91
CA ASN A 719 32.66 -7.62 -2.18
C ASN A 719 31.22 -8.15 -2.39
N ILE A 720 30.97 -9.38 -1.93
CA ILE A 720 29.66 -10.05 -2.06
C ILE A 720 28.91 -10.15 -0.73
N SER A 721 29.33 -9.41 0.31
CA SER A 721 28.55 -9.34 1.54
C SER A 721 27.23 -8.58 1.32
N LEU A 722 26.22 -8.84 2.14
CA LEU A 722 24.91 -8.18 2.06
C LEU A 722 25.04 -6.63 2.03
N GLY A 723 26.01 -6.10 2.78
CA GLY A 723 26.30 -4.66 2.78
C GLY A 723 26.90 -4.14 1.49
N HIS A 724 27.85 -4.87 0.89
CA HIS A 724 28.47 -4.48 -0.38
C HIS A 724 27.46 -4.55 -1.52
N VAL A 725 26.63 -5.59 -1.55
CA VAL A 725 25.55 -5.76 -2.55
C VAL A 725 24.48 -4.68 -2.36
N GLY A 726 24.03 -4.44 -1.12
CA GLY A 726 23.04 -3.40 -0.83
C GLY A 726 23.50 -1.99 -1.23
N ARG A 727 24.76 -1.65 -0.94
CA ARG A 727 25.34 -0.36 -1.37
C ARG A 727 25.53 -0.29 -2.89
N ALA A 728 26.04 -1.36 -3.52
CA ALA A 728 26.21 -1.40 -4.97
C ALA A 728 24.86 -1.31 -5.71
N LEU A 729 23.79 -1.87 -5.15
CA LEU A 729 22.44 -1.79 -5.70
C LEU A 729 21.89 -0.35 -5.63
N CYS A 730 22.05 0.32 -4.48
CA CYS A 730 21.69 1.74 -4.33
C CYS A 730 22.51 2.63 -5.28
N HIS A 731 23.83 2.39 -5.36
CA HIS A 731 24.71 3.08 -6.31
C HIS A 731 24.27 2.85 -7.76
N GLY A 732 23.90 1.61 -8.11
CA GLY A 732 23.40 1.24 -9.43
C GLY A 732 22.14 1.98 -9.86
N VAL A 733 21.19 2.20 -8.94
CA VAL A 733 19.98 3.02 -9.21
C VAL A 733 20.38 4.45 -9.57
N VAL A 734 21.33 5.04 -8.82
CA VAL A 734 21.82 6.39 -9.07
C VAL A 734 22.62 6.46 -10.38
N GLN A 735 23.50 5.50 -10.64
CA GLN A 735 24.29 5.44 -11.87
C GLN A 735 23.42 5.25 -13.12
N ASN A 736 22.31 4.53 -13.02
CA ASN A 736 21.35 4.43 -14.11
C ASN A 736 20.75 5.80 -14.48
N LEU A 737 20.38 6.61 -13.49
CA LEU A 737 19.93 7.99 -13.73
C LEU A 737 21.04 8.87 -14.31
N VAL A 738 22.28 8.72 -13.83
CA VAL A 738 23.44 9.46 -14.36
C VAL A 738 23.74 9.09 -15.80
N ALA A 739 23.60 7.82 -16.17
CA ALA A 739 23.75 7.37 -17.55
C ALA A 739 22.69 8.00 -18.48
N MET A 740 21.48 8.25 -17.96
CA MET A 740 20.41 8.92 -18.69
C MET A 740 20.54 10.45 -18.72
N LEU A 741 20.92 11.05 -17.59
CA LEU A 741 21.12 12.49 -17.42
C LEU A 741 22.41 12.78 -16.65
N PRO A 742 23.54 12.97 -17.35
CA PRO A 742 24.83 13.22 -16.72
C PRO A 742 24.86 14.52 -15.92
N PRO A 743 25.58 14.59 -14.79
CA PRO A 743 25.73 15.82 -14.00
C PRO A 743 26.30 17.01 -14.78
N THR A 744 27.13 16.74 -15.81
CA THR A 744 27.65 17.77 -16.70
C THR A 744 26.54 18.51 -17.45
N LEU A 745 25.49 17.81 -17.87
CA LEU A 745 24.35 18.40 -18.56
C LEU A 745 23.48 19.23 -17.61
N LEU A 746 23.32 18.82 -16.35
CA LEU A 746 22.66 19.62 -15.32
C LEU A 746 23.39 20.96 -15.11
N LEU A 747 24.70 20.91 -14.93
CA LEU A 747 25.54 22.10 -14.73
C LEU A 747 25.49 23.04 -15.94
N GLN A 748 25.59 22.49 -17.16
CA GLN A 748 25.48 23.27 -18.40
C GLN A 748 24.11 23.91 -18.59
N SER A 749 23.06 23.27 -18.05
CA SER A 749 21.69 23.80 -18.07
C SER A 749 21.42 24.85 -16.98
N GLY A 750 22.44 25.20 -16.19
CA GLY A 750 22.33 26.22 -15.13
C GLY A 750 21.70 25.71 -13.84
N VAL A 751 21.60 24.39 -13.64
CA VAL A 751 21.08 23.81 -12.40
C VAL A 751 22.06 24.07 -11.26
N GLN A 752 21.55 24.61 -10.14
CA GLN A 752 22.36 24.99 -8.97
C GLN A 752 22.23 24.02 -7.80
N ARG A 753 21.13 23.27 -7.71
CA ARG A 753 20.89 22.28 -6.65
C ARG A 753 19.91 21.20 -7.09
N ILE A 754 19.90 20.09 -6.36
CA ILE A 754 18.97 18.98 -6.55
C ILE A 754 18.03 18.91 -5.34
N LEU A 755 16.74 18.88 -5.58
CA LEU A 755 15.70 18.65 -4.58
C LEU A 755 15.34 17.17 -4.59
N GLY A 756 15.77 16.45 -3.55
CA GLY A 756 15.55 15.02 -3.39
C GLY A 756 14.21 14.71 -2.72
N THR A 757 13.43 13.81 -3.30
CA THR A 757 12.12 13.39 -2.78
C THR A 757 11.78 11.94 -3.16
N GLY A 758 10.65 11.45 -2.67
CA GLY A 758 10.13 10.11 -2.92
C GLY A 758 10.29 9.16 -1.72
N ASN A 759 9.36 8.21 -1.60
CA ASN A 759 9.31 7.29 -0.45
C ASN A 759 10.52 6.38 -0.32
N ALA A 760 11.12 5.94 -1.44
CA ALA A 760 12.32 5.11 -1.39
C ALA A 760 13.55 5.94 -0.98
N LEU A 761 13.70 7.16 -1.52
CA LEU A 761 14.81 8.04 -1.16
C LEU A 761 14.73 8.52 0.29
N SER A 762 13.55 8.97 0.74
CA SER A 762 13.37 9.51 2.10
C SER A 762 13.71 8.50 3.20
N ARG A 763 13.41 7.22 2.96
CA ARG A 763 13.58 6.11 3.92
C ARG A 763 14.92 5.37 3.81
N ASN A 764 15.73 5.67 2.79
CA ASN A 764 16.98 4.94 2.52
C ASN A 764 18.17 5.89 2.57
N GLU A 765 18.90 5.83 3.70
CA GLU A 765 20.06 6.69 3.94
C GLU A 765 21.26 6.34 3.04
N VAL A 766 21.36 5.08 2.58
CA VAL A 766 22.42 4.66 1.64
C VAL A 766 22.21 5.33 0.29
N LEU A 767 20.97 5.39 -0.22
CA LEU A 767 20.64 6.10 -1.46
C LEU A 767 21.01 7.59 -1.36
N LYS A 768 20.70 8.25 -0.24
CA LYS A 768 21.08 9.66 -0.01
C LYS A 768 22.58 9.86 -0.10
N GLN A 769 23.37 9.03 0.59
CA GLN A 769 24.82 9.07 0.52
C GLN A 769 25.35 8.86 -0.90
N GLU A 770 24.78 7.91 -1.65
CA GLU A 770 25.22 7.66 -3.03
C GLU A 770 24.87 8.80 -3.98
N ILE A 771 23.73 9.48 -3.79
CA ILE A 771 23.37 10.68 -4.56
C ILE A 771 24.34 11.82 -4.26
N GLU A 772 24.60 12.11 -2.98
CA GLU A 772 25.51 13.17 -2.55
C GLU A 772 26.96 12.96 -3.01
N LYS A 773 27.40 11.69 -3.09
CA LYS A 773 28.72 11.36 -3.66
C LYS A 773 28.76 11.52 -5.18
N THR A 774 27.64 11.24 -5.86
CA THR A 774 27.61 11.15 -7.32
C THR A 774 27.37 12.51 -7.99
N PHE A 775 26.50 13.34 -7.42
CA PHE A 775 26.19 14.65 -7.98
C PHE A 775 27.06 15.74 -7.33
N PRO A 776 27.77 16.57 -8.12
CA PRO A 776 28.60 17.67 -7.60
C PRO A 776 27.76 18.89 -7.17
N LEU A 777 26.46 18.72 -6.99
CA LEU A 777 25.49 19.78 -6.68
C LEU A 777 24.97 19.58 -5.25
N PRO A 778 24.68 20.66 -4.51
CA PRO A 778 24.03 20.53 -3.21
C PRO A 778 22.67 19.84 -3.35
N VAL A 779 22.42 18.85 -2.50
CA VAL A 779 21.17 18.08 -2.47
C VAL A 779 20.38 18.50 -1.25
N GLN A 780 19.11 18.87 -1.44
CA GLN A 780 18.19 19.20 -0.37
C GLN A 780 17.02 18.22 -0.38
N TYR A 781 16.85 17.46 0.69
CA TYR A 781 15.71 16.56 0.82
C TYR A 781 14.48 17.32 1.26
N CYS A 782 13.43 17.24 0.45
CA CYS A 782 12.15 17.86 0.71
C CYS A 782 11.16 16.83 1.28
N ASN A 783 10.13 17.32 1.98
CA ASN A 783 8.95 16.50 2.28
C ASN A 783 8.34 15.99 0.95
N SER A 784 7.66 14.84 0.99
CA SER A 784 7.27 14.12 -0.22
C SER A 784 6.59 15.03 -1.24
N VAL A 785 7.02 14.92 -2.50
CA VAL A 785 6.35 15.56 -3.63
C VAL A 785 4.92 15.04 -3.75
N ASP A 786 4.00 15.98 -3.95
CA ASP A 786 2.57 15.73 -3.85
C ASP A 786 1.84 16.47 -4.97
N SER A 787 1.38 15.70 -5.96
CA SER A 787 0.68 16.24 -7.13
C SER A 787 -0.59 17.01 -6.74
N ALA A 788 -1.33 16.55 -5.72
CA ALA A 788 -2.54 17.23 -5.25
C ALA A 788 -2.21 18.60 -4.65
N VAL A 789 -1.11 18.72 -3.92
CA VAL A 789 -0.61 20.01 -3.41
C VAL A 789 -0.13 20.88 -4.57
N GLY A 790 0.63 20.30 -5.49
CA GLY A 790 1.14 21.01 -6.67
C GLY A 790 0.05 21.65 -7.50
N VAL A 791 -1.01 20.89 -7.84
CA VAL A 791 -2.14 21.42 -8.61
C VAL A 791 -2.90 22.51 -7.85
N ALA A 792 -3.06 22.38 -6.52
CA ALA A 792 -3.65 23.45 -5.72
C ALA A 792 -2.78 24.71 -5.73
N MET A 793 -1.45 24.59 -5.61
CA MET A 793 -0.53 25.72 -5.65
C MET A 793 -0.55 26.44 -7.01
N ILE A 794 -0.60 25.69 -8.11
CA ILE A 794 -0.66 26.27 -9.48
C ILE A 794 -1.89 27.18 -9.64
N PHE A 795 -3.05 26.71 -9.17
CA PHE A 795 -4.28 27.50 -9.26
C PHE A 795 -4.43 28.54 -8.14
N ASP A 796 -3.70 28.44 -7.03
CA ASP A 796 -3.60 29.52 -6.02
C ASP A 796 -2.71 30.67 -6.53
N ASP A 797 -1.57 30.32 -7.14
CA ASP A 797 -0.57 31.28 -7.67
C ASP A 797 -1.10 32.12 -8.83
N GLY A 798 -2.26 31.75 -9.38
CA GLY A 798 -2.86 32.46 -10.50
C GLY A 798 -1.94 32.40 -11.72
N VAL A 799 -1.35 31.23 -11.99
CA VAL A 799 -0.78 30.88 -13.30
C VAL A 799 -1.92 30.77 -14.31
N VAL A 800 -2.67 31.87 -14.45
CA VAL A 800 -3.74 32.09 -15.40
C VAL A 800 -3.03 32.70 -16.59
N ALA A 801 -2.99 31.95 -17.70
CA ALA A 801 -2.68 32.56 -18.98
C ALA A 801 -3.64 33.74 -19.15
N THR A 802 -3.11 34.96 -19.07
CA THR A 802 -3.90 36.16 -19.33
C THR A 802 -4.41 36.03 -20.75
N HIS A 803 -5.72 35.81 -20.90
CA HIS A 803 -6.38 35.95 -22.19
C HIS A 803 -6.06 37.35 -22.69
N LEU A 804 -5.30 37.42 -23.79
CA LEU A 804 -5.24 38.58 -24.65
C LEU A 804 -6.66 38.83 -25.16
N ASP A 805 -7.39 39.68 -24.44
CA ASP A 805 -8.49 40.44 -25.03
C ASP A 805 -7.89 41.34 -26.12
N GLN A 806 -7.81 40.82 -27.34
CA GLN A 806 -7.79 41.66 -28.54
C GLN A 806 -9.25 41.93 -28.93
N THR A 807 -9.89 42.83 -28.19
CA THR A 807 -10.94 43.68 -28.73
C THR A 807 -10.32 45.02 -29.12
N VAL A 808 -9.82 45.17 -30.35
CA VAL A 808 -9.79 46.44 -31.09
C VAL A 808 -9.71 46.17 -32.61
N GLN A 809 -10.81 46.54 -33.29
CA GLN A 809 -10.99 46.88 -34.72
C GLN A 809 -10.65 45.88 -35.83
#